data_AF-A0A9J6C3L1-F1
#
_entry.id   AF-A0A9J6C3L1-F1
#
_cell.length_a   1.000
_cell.length_b   1.000
_cell.length_c   1.000
_cell.angle_alpha   90.00
_cell.angle_beta   90.00
_cell.angle_gamma   90.00
#
_symmetry.space_group_name_H-M   'P 1'
#
loop_
_entity.id
_entity.type
_entity.pdbx_description
1 polymer ?
#
loop_
_entity_poly.entity_id
_entity_poly.type
_entity_poly.pdbx_seq_one_letter_code
_entity_poly.pdbx_strand_id
1 'polypeptide(L)'
;MNIDDGTGNSERDWEIFDILCQNIDQVETPCNIDHLTGDHLSHSIDLVTTLRSELAALTYKRDRLMNELSETKSSLCVKENECETLRAQSARQSALIMSLQQRLQATETREKNLQARSEQTSHTLQREKRGLEEKVKEMCSKQRRLEIDLSAEESLREQAKQHLAELVRKLACCMGMDINDNLTPDCVLSKTNDIVNELQRLRTKLAATCESLTTCEAELHSMRNASNTERCNLMAQIESLKMITTGLEARFKTTERDLQLTRDRLTETDMGADKLREELRGFESRCCRLQSSLDRVQNDRIVFLKNIGSIINVSEPCESLIKDKIREIMNENQTMHNQIHNMREQLNIETTRLRETQETSQSRIRAEECQRATVEEKLEKTCSELQMMRDEHLAMSEYLVRLARALCWSDCIDLPAHGGETHLLAEQLLERAEHLTIHKEHPDLCDKNCYDLPTPHHHHHHLPKLRRERSCHDLPIKEVSTCESSTIYSLQRKVRVLREQVQRRDLHLELLRRKIALLEDNARGKAILQTERDEALCRARRNNRQTEKTTHHLMEVKSQLADVKAQLADATDYKITALERARKIDELQGKILCLESEKSRLITQLSAYKTRARSAVDSSNDRRLRDDAIITNLREELGRVKAQLADANVKLTQLQTFRTTVARMLHTREHPECELLQKLQTVCNAHHEFTLLSKRYDTSPPPENNNCTQFDEPLPLPTSSSAAQCRSTSPAHRRYIDSGFDHFEDDFEYSKKF
;
A
#
# COMPACT_ATOMS: atom_id res chain seq x y z
N MET A 1 7.92 144.96 93.52
CA MET A 1 7.09 145.99 92.88
C MET A 1 5.68 145.83 93.44
N ASN A 2 5.09 146.75 94.19
CA ASN A 2 5.53 147.97 94.89
C ASN A 2 4.94 147.87 96.32
N ILE A 3 5.57 148.34 97.41
CA ILE A 3 5.51 149.73 97.93
C ILE A 3 4.05 150.22 97.97
N ASP A 4 3.45 150.58 99.12
CA ASP A 4 4.05 151.34 100.23
C ASP A 4 3.62 150.92 101.65
N ASP A 5 4.39 151.33 102.68
CA ASP A 5 4.10 151.11 104.11
C ASP A 5 3.46 152.35 104.75
N GLY A 6 2.22 152.21 105.23
CA GLY A 6 1.46 153.28 105.90
C GLY A 6 1.80 153.46 107.39
N THR A 7 3.07 153.50 107.76
CA THR A 7 3.48 153.63 109.17
C THR A 7 3.17 155.00 109.76
N GLY A 8 2.41 155.04 110.85
CA GLY A 8 2.24 156.25 111.66
C GLY A 8 3.52 156.59 112.44
N ASN A 9 4.28 157.56 111.94
CA ASN A 9 5.37 158.27 112.63
C ASN A 9 5.76 159.48 111.78
N SER A 10 5.08 160.61 111.93
CA SER A 10 5.50 161.87 111.31
C SER A 10 6.46 162.63 112.21
N GLU A 11 7.28 163.50 111.62
CA GLU A 11 8.23 164.36 112.34
C GLU A 11 7.51 165.26 113.39
N ARG A 12 6.27 165.65 113.11
CA ARG A 12 5.38 166.38 114.04
C ARG A 12 4.95 165.58 115.26
N ASP A 13 4.82 164.26 115.15
CA ASP A 13 4.40 163.44 116.29
C ASP A 13 5.52 163.39 117.36
N TRP A 14 6.78 163.52 116.92
CA TRP A 14 7.94 163.68 117.79
C TRP A 14 8.08 165.11 118.35
N GLU A 15 7.79 166.15 117.56
CA GLU A 15 7.70 167.53 118.10
C GLU A 15 6.68 167.64 119.24
N ILE A 16 5.51 166.99 119.11
CA ILE A 16 4.46 166.98 120.15
C ILE A 16 4.91 166.19 121.39
N PHE A 17 5.71 165.13 121.21
CA PHE A 17 6.24 164.34 122.33
C PHE A 17 7.30 165.11 123.13
N ASP A 18 8.23 165.80 122.46
CA ASP A 18 9.26 166.61 123.12
C ASP A 18 8.66 167.82 123.86
N ILE A 19 7.60 168.44 123.33
CA ILE A 19 6.88 169.55 124.00
C ILE A 19 6.24 169.09 125.33
N LEU A 20 5.86 167.81 125.46
CA LEU A 20 5.17 167.28 126.64
C LEU A 20 6.09 166.62 127.67
N CYS A 21 7.35 166.37 127.34
CA CYS A 21 8.31 165.68 128.24
C CYS A 21 9.43 166.58 128.80
N GLN A 22 9.52 167.85 128.41
CA GLN A 22 10.50 168.78 128.99
C GLN A 22 10.04 169.32 130.36
N ASN A 23 10.94 169.19 131.36
CA ASN A 23 10.84 169.73 132.72
C ASN A 23 9.91 169.01 133.70
N ILE A 24 10.29 167.78 134.07
CA ILE A 24 10.31 167.41 135.50
C ILE A 24 11.75 167.56 135.97
N ASP A 25 12.05 168.61 136.74
CA ASP A 25 13.11 168.63 137.76
C ASP A 25 13.10 169.94 138.57
N GLN A 26 13.63 169.92 139.80
CA GLN A 26 13.83 171.05 140.73
C GLN A 26 12.53 171.65 141.35
N VAL A 27 12.49 172.11 142.63
CA VAL A 27 13.51 172.19 143.70
C VAL A 27 12.87 172.18 145.10
N GLU A 28 13.61 171.83 146.16
CA GLU A 28 13.17 171.87 147.58
C GLU A 28 13.63 173.17 148.32
N THR A 29 13.58 173.18 149.67
CA THR A 29 14.28 174.12 150.61
C THR A 29 13.63 175.51 150.89
N PRO A 30 13.92 176.22 152.03
CA PRO A 30 12.86 176.51 153.02
C PRO A 30 12.87 177.91 153.71
N CYS A 31 12.12 178.04 154.83
CA CYS A 31 12.17 179.11 155.86
C CYS A 31 11.57 180.50 155.48
N ASN A 32 11.12 181.39 156.40
CA ASN A 32 11.06 181.35 157.88
C ASN A 32 9.98 182.31 158.47
N ILE A 33 9.39 181.93 159.63
CA ILE A 33 9.08 182.70 160.87
C ILE A 33 8.33 184.09 160.85
N ASP A 34 7.45 184.27 161.86
CA ASP A 34 6.85 185.51 162.43
C ASP A 34 5.79 186.31 161.61
N HIS A 35 4.56 186.57 162.09
CA HIS A 35 4.19 187.23 163.38
C HIS A 35 2.75 186.93 163.86
N LEU A 36 2.31 187.53 164.99
CA LEU A 36 1.07 187.21 165.72
C LEU A 36 -0.22 187.89 165.21
N THR A 37 -1.38 187.22 165.38
CA THR A 37 -2.51 187.72 166.22
C THR A 37 -3.65 186.70 166.40
N GLY A 38 -4.17 186.60 167.64
CA GLY A 38 -5.56 186.24 167.94
C GLY A 38 -6.05 184.85 167.52
N ASP A 39 -7.15 184.84 166.75
CA ASP A 39 -8.19 183.80 166.81
C ASP A 39 -8.21 182.78 165.67
N HIS A 40 -7.28 182.87 164.70
CA HIS A 40 -7.36 182.07 163.45
C HIS A 40 -6.86 180.61 163.55
N LEU A 41 -6.31 180.18 164.68
CA LEU A 41 -5.55 178.92 164.75
C LEU A 41 -6.40 177.64 164.60
N SER A 42 -7.66 177.63 165.03
CA SER A 42 -8.53 176.45 164.97
C SER A 42 -8.86 176.03 163.54
N HIS A 43 -9.33 176.98 162.72
CA HIS A 43 -9.74 176.73 161.34
C HIS A 43 -8.61 176.20 160.44
N SER A 44 -7.36 176.57 160.73
CA SER A 44 -6.20 176.06 159.99
C SER A 44 -5.95 174.56 160.19
N ILE A 45 -6.29 174.02 161.37
CA ILE A 45 -5.98 172.62 161.72
C ILE A 45 -6.99 171.68 161.06
N ASP A 46 -8.28 172.04 161.06
CA ASP A 46 -9.33 171.25 160.38
C ASP A 46 -9.11 171.23 158.86
N LEU A 47 -8.70 172.36 158.27
CA LEU A 47 -8.36 172.45 156.84
C LEU A 47 -7.16 171.55 156.48
N VAL A 48 -6.07 171.59 157.25
CA VAL A 48 -4.90 170.71 157.03
C VAL A 48 -5.25 169.24 157.21
N THR A 49 -6.14 168.91 158.15
CA THR A 49 -6.60 167.52 158.38
C THR A 49 -7.48 167.03 157.23
N THR A 50 -8.36 167.89 156.70
CA THR A 50 -9.17 167.61 155.50
C THR A 50 -8.29 167.43 154.27
N LEU A 51 -7.35 168.34 154.00
CA LEU A 51 -6.42 168.22 152.87
C LEU A 51 -5.53 166.96 152.97
N ARG A 52 -5.17 166.52 154.18
CA ARG A 52 -4.47 165.23 154.38
C ARG A 52 -5.36 164.02 154.09
N SER A 53 -6.65 164.05 154.44
CA SER A 53 -7.58 162.96 154.12
C SER A 53 -7.89 162.91 152.62
N GLU A 54 -7.99 164.06 151.95
CA GLU A 54 -8.10 164.17 150.50
C GLU A 54 -6.83 163.69 149.79
N LEU A 55 -5.64 164.10 150.25
CA LEU A 55 -4.36 163.61 149.71
C LEU A 55 -4.22 162.09 149.88
N ALA A 56 -4.66 161.53 151.01
CA ALA A 56 -4.69 160.09 151.23
C ALA A 56 -5.72 159.37 150.33
N ALA A 57 -6.91 159.95 150.14
CA ALA A 57 -7.95 159.41 149.26
C ALA A 57 -7.53 159.48 147.78
N LEU A 58 -6.88 160.57 147.35
CA LEU A 58 -6.30 160.73 146.01
C LEU A 58 -5.09 159.80 145.80
N THR A 59 -4.26 159.59 146.83
CA THR A 59 -3.17 158.60 146.82
C THR A 59 -3.72 157.19 146.65
N TYR A 60 -4.67 156.78 147.50
CA TYR A 60 -5.34 155.49 147.38
C TYR A 60 -6.06 155.32 146.03
N LYS A 61 -6.73 156.37 145.53
CA LYS A 61 -7.36 156.35 144.20
C LYS A 61 -6.33 156.21 143.08
N ARG A 62 -5.17 156.89 143.17
CA ARG A 62 -4.06 156.78 142.23
C ARG A 62 -3.43 155.39 142.28
N ASP A 63 -3.17 154.84 143.46
CA ASP A 63 -2.59 153.50 143.62
C ASP A 63 -3.56 152.40 143.19
N ARG A 64 -4.86 152.56 143.48
CA ARG A 64 -5.92 151.70 142.94
C ARG A 64 -5.99 151.78 141.42
N LEU A 65 -6.01 152.98 140.82
CA LEU A 65 -6.05 153.16 139.37
C LEU A 65 -4.77 152.66 138.70
N MET A 66 -3.61 152.75 139.37
CA MET A 66 -2.35 152.18 138.90
C MET A 66 -2.37 150.65 138.95
N ASN A 67 -2.95 150.05 139.99
CA ASN A 67 -3.19 148.61 140.04
C ASN A 67 -4.17 148.18 138.94
N GLU A 68 -5.35 148.81 138.82
CA GLU A 68 -6.33 148.53 137.75
C GLU A 68 -5.72 148.74 136.35
N LEU A 69 -4.85 149.74 136.16
CA LEU A 69 -4.09 149.95 134.92
C LEU A 69 -3.02 148.85 134.69
N SER A 70 -2.38 148.35 135.73
CA SER A 70 -1.42 147.25 135.64
C SER A 70 -2.11 145.91 135.34
N GLU A 71 -3.26 145.66 135.97
CA GLU A 71 -4.11 144.49 135.76
C GLU A 71 -4.67 144.49 134.34
N THR A 72 -5.23 145.62 133.88
CA THR A 72 -5.72 145.75 132.50
C THR A 72 -4.60 145.66 131.46
N LYS A 73 -3.40 146.23 131.71
CA LYS A 73 -2.23 146.00 130.85
C LYS A 73 -1.79 144.54 130.82
N SER A 74 -1.77 143.84 131.96
CA SER A 74 -1.43 142.42 132.01
C SER A 74 -2.46 141.55 131.29
N SER A 75 -3.75 141.85 131.44
CA SER A 75 -4.86 141.20 130.76
C SER A 75 -4.83 141.45 129.25
N LEU A 76 -4.54 142.69 128.83
CA LEU A 76 -4.33 143.04 127.42
C LEU A 76 -3.15 142.26 126.83
N CYS A 77 -2.02 142.18 127.53
CA CYS A 77 -0.85 141.42 127.10
C CYS A 77 -1.16 139.91 127.00
N VAL A 78 -1.92 139.33 127.93
CA VAL A 78 -2.39 137.94 127.83
C VAL A 78 -3.31 137.77 126.60
N LYS A 79 -4.23 138.70 126.35
CA LYS A 79 -5.13 138.66 125.17
C LYS A 79 -4.41 138.89 123.85
N GLU A 80 -3.35 139.69 123.84
CA GLU A 80 -2.46 139.88 122.70
C GLU A 80 -1.70 138.60 122.39
N ASN A 81 -1.11 137.94 123.41
CA ASN A 81 -0.49 136.62 123.28
C ASN A 81 -1.49 135.52 122.83
N GLU A 82 -2.74 135.56 123.29
CA GLU A 82 -3.81 134.70 122.76
C GLU A 82 -4.07 134.98 121.26
N CYS A 83 -4.14 136.26 120.86
CA CYS A 83 -4.33 136.63 119.46
C CYS A 83 -3.11 136.28 118.58
N GLU A 84 -1.89 136.39 119.10
CA GLU A 84 -0.64 135.95 118.46
C GLU A 84 -0.64 134.42 118.25
N THR A 85 -0.95 133.66 119.29
CA THR A 85 -0.98 132.18 119.22
C THR A 85 -2.11 131.68 118.30
N LEU A 86 -3.26 132.35 118.27
CA LEU A 86 -4.34 132.10 117.31
C LEU A 86 -3.96 132.49 115.87
N ARG A 87 -3.29 133.62 115.65
CA ARG A 87 -2.72 133.99 114.34
C ARG A 87 -1.72 132.94 113.86
N ALA A 88 -0.81 132.51 114.72
CA ALA A 88 0.16 131.44 114.43
C ALA A 88 -0.52 130.08 114.23
N GLN A 89 -1.61 129.76 114.93
CA GLN A 89 -2.40 128.54 114.73
C GLN A 89 -3.12 128.58 113.37
N SER A 90 -3.75 129.69 113.02
CA SER A 90 -4.41 129.90 111.72
C SER A 90 -3.41 129.81 110.56
N ALA A 91 -2.23 130.43 110.68
CA ALA A 91 -1.16 130.31 109.69
C ALA A 91 -0.67 128.86 109.52
N ARG A 92 -0.49 128.12 110.62
CA ARG A 92 -0.14 126.69 110.60
C ARG A 92 -1.25 125.82 109.98
N GLN A 93 -2.51 126.11 110.28
CA GLN A 93 -3.66 125.42 109.67
C GLN A 93 -3.76 125.72 108.17
N SER A 94 -3.56 126.97 107.75
CA SER A 94 -3.55 127.38 106.34
C SER A 94 -2.40 126.72 105.56
N ALA A 95 -1.20 126.68 106.14
CA ALA A 95 -0.05 125.97 105.56
C ALA A 95 -0.30 124.45 105.45
N LEU A 96 -0.93 123.84 106.46
CA LEU A 96 -1.33 122.43 106.42
C LEU A 96 -2.40 122.17 105.36
N ILE A 97 -3.42 123.03 105.24
CA ILE A 97 -4.46 122.94 104.22
C ILE A 97 -3.86 123.08 102.82
N MET A 98 -2.99 124.06 102.58
CA MET A 98 -2.28 124.22 101.31
C MET A 98 -1.41 122.99 100.99
N SER A 99 -0.69 122.44 101.98
CA SER A 99 0.11 121.22 101.79
C SER A 99 -0.77 120.00 101.47
N LEU A 100 -1.93 119.86 102.14
CA LEU A 100 -2.90 118.79 101.86
C LEU A 100 -3.56 118.97 100.49
N GLN A 101 -3.88 120.19 100.07
CA GLN A 101 -4.41 120.51 98.74
C GLN A 101 -3.38 120.23 97.64
N GLN A 102 -2.13 120.64 97.81
CA GLN A 102 -1.04 120.32 96.89
C GLN A 102 -0.79 118.82 96.81
N ARG A 103 -0.82 118.10 97.94
CA ARG A 103 -0.71 116.64 97.97
C ARG A 103 -1.90 115.97 97.28
N LEU A 104 -3.13 116.45 97.51
CA LEU A 104 -4.34 115.95 96.86
C LEU A 104 -4.26 116.13 95.34
N GLN A 105 -3.92 117.34 94.88
CA GLN A 105 -3.72 117.65 93.47
C GLN A 105 -2.60 116.82 92.84
N ALA A 106 -1.50 116.57 93.58
CA ALA A 106 -0.43 115.67 93.14
C ALA A 106 -0.88 114.20 93.07
N THR A 107 -1.74 113.72 93.98
CA THR A 107 -2.32 112.39 93.89
C THR A 107 -3.36 112.27 92.77
N GLU A 108 -4.23 113.26 92.57
CA GLU A 108 -5.19 113.30 91.47
C GLU A 108 -4.51 113.34 90.11
N THR A 109 -3.47 114.17 89.94
CA THR A 109 -2.73 114.24 88.67
C THR A 109 -1.93 112.95 88.43
N ARG A 110 -1.37 112.34 89.48
CA ARG A 110 -0.79 110.99 89.39
C ARG A 110 -1.83 109.94 88.99
N GLU A 111 -3.02 109.97 89.56
CA GLU A 111 -4.12 109.06 89.26
C GLU A 111 -4.62 109.23 87.82
N LYS A 112 -4.90 110.46 87.39
CA LYS A 112 -5.28 110.81 86.01
C LYS A 112 -4.22 110.36 85.01
N ASN A 113 -2.93 110.51 85.33
CA ASN A 113 -1.82 110.01 84.50
C ASN A 113 -1.70 108.47 84.49
N LEU A 114 -1.99 107.78 85.60
CA LEU A 114 -2.03 106.32 85.66
C LEU A 114 -3.25 105.77 84.89
N GLN A 115 -4.41 106.41 85.01
CA GLN A 115 -5.63 106.07 84.30
C GLN A 115 -5.45 106.24 82.79
N ALA A 116 -4.94 107.38 82.32
CA ALA A 116 -4.66 107.61 80.90
C ALA A 116 -3.66 106.58 80.32
N ARG A 117 -2.64 106.17 81.09
CA ARG A 117 -1.72 105.09 80.70
C ARG A 117 -2.40 103.71 80.69
N SER A 118 -3.30 103.45 81.64
CA SER A 118 -4.11 102.23 81.71
C SER A 118 -5.03 102.12 80.49
N GLU A 119 -5.72 103.21 80.13
CA GLU A 119 -6.58 103.33 78.95
C GLU A 119 -5.78 103.19 77.65
N GLN A 120 -4.62 103.84 77.53
CA GLN A 120 -3.73 103.68 76.36
C GLN A 120 -3.25 102.23 76.21
N THR A 121 -2.92 101.55 77.31
CA THR A 121 -2.53 100.13 77.32
C THR A 121 -3.71 99.24 76.95
N SER A 122 -4.88 99.47 77.55
CA SER A 122 -6.13 98.77 77.28
C SER A 122 -6.54 98.88 75.81
N HIS A 123 -6.54 100.08 75.24
CA HIS A 123 -6.81 100.29 73.81
C HIS A 123 -5.78 99.62 72.90
N THR A 124 -4.52 99.51 73.32
CA THR A 124 -3.48 98.83 72.53
C THR A 124 -3.72 97.31 72.54
N LEU A 125 -3.91 96.71 73.72
CA LEU A 125 -4.29 95.31 73.88
C LEU A 125 -5.62 94.98 73.17
N GLN A 126 -6.57 95.93 73.12
CA GLN A 126 -7.86 95.74 72.44
C GLN A 126 -7.72 95.78 70.90
N ARG A 127 -6.78 96.56 70.35
CA ARG A 127 -6.42 96.52 68.92
C ARG A 127 -5.68 95.21 68.59
N GLU A 128 -4.70 94.81 69.41
CA GLU A 128 -3.95 93.57 69.24
C GLU A 128 -4.87 92.34 69.32
N LYS A 129 -5.77 92.29 70.32
CA LYS A 129 -6.83 91.29 70.43
C LYS A 129 -7.66 91.23 69.15
N ARG A 130 -8.13 92.36 68.61
CA ARG A 130 -8.92 92.39 67.37
C ARG A 130 -8.14 91.83 66.18
N GLY A 131 -6.88 92.24 66.02
CA GLY A 131 -6.01 91.72 64.96
C GLY A 131 -5.68 90.24 65.10
N LEU A 132 -5.65 89.70 66.33
CA LEU A 132 -5.54 88.27 66.59
C LEU A 132 -6.85 87.53 66.31
N GLU A 133 -8.01 88.08 66.68
CA GLU A 133 -9.33 87.53 66.35
C GLU A 133 -9.57 87.49 64.82
N GLU A 134 -9.11 88.50 64.08
CA GLU A 134 -9.15 88.56 62.62
C GLU A 134 -8.22 87.50 62.00
N LYS A 135 -6.97 87.36 62.49
CA LYS A 135 -6.06 86.29 62.08
C LYS A 135 -6.61 84.89 62.38
N VAL A 136 -7.26 84.69 63.54
CA VAL A 136 -7.91 83.41 63.88
C VAL A 136 -9.05 83.11 62.91
N LYS A 137 -9.91 84.09 62.59
CA LYS A 137 -10.97 83.94 61.58
C LYS A 137 -10.39 83.61 60.19
N GLU A 138 -9.31 84.25 59.79
CA GLU A 138 -8.61 83.97 58.53
C GLU A 138 -8.05 82.55 58.50
N MET A 139 -7.37 82.12 59.57
CA MET A 139 -6.78 80.77 59.68
C MET A 139 -7.85 79.68 59.74
N CYS A 140 -8.95 79.85 60.48
CA CYS A 140 -10.10 78.93 60.43
C CYS A 140 -10.73 78.88 59.02
N SER A 141 -10.71 80.00 58.28
CA SER A 141 -11.21 80.07 56.89
C SER A 141 -10.21 79.50 55.87
N LYS A 142 -8.92 79.36 56.21
CA LYS A 142 -7.94 78.58 55.44
C LYS A 142 -8.08 77.10 55.75
N GLN A 143 -8.16 76.72 57.02
CA GLN A 143 -8.38 75.34 57.47
C GLN A 143 -9.62 74.73 56.80
N ARG A 144 -10.78 75.39 56.88
CA ARG A 144 -12.02 74.89 56.25
C ARG A 144 -11.93 74.71 54.74
N ARG A 145 -11.12 75.52 54.04
CA ARG A 145 -10.86 75.32 52.61
C ARG A 145 -10.00 74.09 52.39
N LEU A 146 -8.88 73.96 53.10
CA LEU A 146 -8.02 72.78 53.04
C LEU A 146 -8.76 71.47 53.42
N GLU A 147 -9.71 71.52 54.36
CA GLU A 147 -10.59 70.39 54.71
C GLU A 147 -11.52 70.01 53.54
N ILE A 148 -12.11 71.00 52.86
CA ILE A 148 -12.94 70.78 51.66
C ILE A 148 -12.08 70.25 50.50
N ASP A 149 -10.95 70.90 50.21
CA ASP A 149 -10.03 70.54 49.13
C ASP A 149 -9.49 69.11 49.32
N LEU A 150 -9.12 68.75 50.56
CA LEU A 150 -8.72 67.39 50.92
C LEU A 150 -9.86 66.38 50.70
N SER A 151 -11.09 66.69 51.15
CA SER A 151 -12.23 65.79 50.95
C SER A 151 -12.59 65.58 49.48
N ALA A 152 -12.41 66.62 48.64
CA ALA A 152 -12.58 66.53 47.19
C ALA A 152 -11.51 65.63 46.57
N GLU A 153 -10.23 65.85 46.89
CA GLU A 153 -9.11 65.04 46.41
C GLU A 153 -9.20 63.57 46.87
N GLU A 154 -9.62 63.33 48.11
CA GLU A 154 -9.88 61.97 48.59
C GLU A 154 -11.00 61.28 47.81
N SER A 155 -12.05 62.01 47.41
CA SER A 155 -13.14 61.48 46.58
C SER A 155 -12.69 61.19 45.15
N LEU A 156 -11.86 62.05 44.54
CA LEU A 156 -11.31 61.84 43.19
C LEU A 156 -10.37 60.64 43.17
N ARG A 157 -9.50 60.51 44.18
CA ARG A 157 -8.63 59.35 44.38
C ARG A 157 -9.43 58.05 44.53
N GLU A 158 -10.54 58.07 45.27
CA GLU A 158 -11.37 56.87 45.45
C GLU A 158 -12.15 56.51 44.17
N GLN A 159 -12.68 57.50 43.45
CA GLN A 159 -13.23 57.30 42.11
C GLN A 159 -12.19 56.71 41.14
N ALA A 160 -10.95 57.19 41.17
CA ALA A 160 -9.86 56.67 40.33
C ALA A 160 -9.55 55.19 40.65
N LYS A 161 -9.51 54.79 41.94
CA LYS A 161 -9.40 53.38 42.32
C LYS A 161 -10.57 52.55 41.81
N GLN A 162 -11.80 53.05 41.97
CA GLN A 162 -13.01 52.34 41.52
C GLN A 162 -13.01 52.14 40.00
N HIS A 163 -12.65 53.16 39.22
CA HIS A 163 -12.47 53.05 37.77
C HIS A 163 -11.35 52.06 37.37
N LEU A 164 -10.24 52.02 38.12
CA LEU A 164 -9.17 51.04 37.87
C LEU A 164 -9.64 49.60 38.18
N ALA A 165 -10.30 49.39 39.32
CA ALA A 165 -10.86 48.08 39.68
C ALA A 165 -11.95 47.61 38.70
N GLU A 166 -12.79 48.53 38.23
CA GLU A 166 -13.79 48.33 37.18
C GLU A 166 -13.16 47.90 35.85
N LEU A 167 -12.07 48.56 35.43
CA LEU A 167 -11.31 48.24 34.23
C LEU A 167 -10.61 46.87 34.35
N VAL A 168 -9.92 46.62 35.47
CA VAL A 168 -9.24 45.35 35.77
C VAL A 168 -10.24 44.19 35.74
N ARG A 169 -11.42 44.36 36.34
CA ARG A 169 -12.50 43.36 36.31
C ARG A 169 -12.99 43.10 34.89
N LYS A 170 -13.23 44.16 34.09
CA LYS A 170 -13.65 44.03 32.68
C LYS A 170 -12.60 43.30 31.82
N LEU A 171 -11.33 43.63 31.97
CA LEU A 171 -10.23 42.94 31.27
C LEU A 171 -10.12 41.46 31.66
N ALA A 172 -10.25 41.15 32.96
CA ALA A 172 -10.30 39.78 33.45
C ALA A 172 -11.48 38.98 32.85
N CYS A 173 -12.69 39.56 32.82
CA CYS A 173 -13.85 38.96 32.14
C CYS A 173 -13.56 38.67 30.66
N CYS A 174 -13.00 39.64 29.93
CA CYS A 174 -12.67 39.49 28.51
C CYS A 174 -11.63 38.39 28.22
N MET A 175 -10.83 37.98 29.20
CA MET A 175 -9.84 36.91 29.10
C MET A 175 -10.29 35.59 29.76
N GLY A 176 -11.53 35.51 30.24
CA GLY A 176 -12.06 34.32 30.92
C GLY A 176 -11.35 34.01 32.24
N MET A 177 -10.96 35.03 33.01
CA MET A 177 -10.46 34.87 34.38
C MET A 177 -11.62 34.89 35.38
N ASP A 178 -11.56 34.02 36.39
CA ASP A 178 -12.51 34.03 37.51
C ASP A 178 -12.40 35.32 38.32
N ILE A 179 -13.54 36.00 38.52
CA ILE A 179 -13.63 37.27 39.24
C ILE A 179 -13.56 37.00 40.75
N ASN A 180 -12.37 37.20 41.32
CA ASN A 180 -12.13 37.11 42.76
C ASN A 180 -11.71 38.47 43.32
N ASP A 181 -11.97 38.76 44.59
CA ASP A 181 -11.68 40.06 45.22
C ASP A 181 -10.17 40.42 45.23
N ASN A 182 -9.29 39.42 45.08
CA ASN A 182 -7.84 39.57 45.00
C ASN A 182 -7.31 39.86 43.57
N LEU A 183 -8.17 40.24 42.63
CA LEU A 183 -7.79 40.48 41.24
C LEU A 183 -7.02 41.81 41.08
N THR A 184 -5.71 41.73 40.83
CA THR A 184 -4.83 42.89 40.58
C THR A 184 -4.61 43.15 39.08
N PRO A 185 -4.10 44.34 38.69
CA PRO A 185 -3.61 44.58 37.33
C PRO A 185 -2.56 43.57 36.88
N ASP A 186 -1.67 43.15 37.78
CA ASP A 186 -0.57 42.21 37.46
C ASP A 186 -1.10 40.81 37.09
N CYS A 187 -2.17 40.35 37.74
CA CYS A 187 -2.85 39.10 37.36
C CYS A 187 -3.40 39.18 35.93
N VAL A 188 -3.97 40.32 35.53
CA VAL A 188 -4.45 40.58 34.17
C VAL A 188 -3.29 40.66 33.18
N LEU A 189 -2.20 41.33 33.52
CA LEU A 189 -1.00 41.43 32.66
C LEU A 189 -0.32 40.07 32.48
N SER A 190 -0.19 39.26 33.53
CA SER A 190 0.32 37.88 33.45
C SER A 190 -0.53 37.04 32.51
N LYS A 191 -1.85 37.02 32.70
CA LYS A 191 -2.76 36.26 31.84
C LYS A 191 -2.74 36.75 30.39
N THR A 192 -2.58 38.06 30.16
CA THR A 192 -2.39 38.64 28.82
C THR A 192 -1.11 38.09 28.17
N ASN A 193 0.00 38.07 28.91
CA ASN A 193 1.28 37.53 28.46
C ASN A 193 1.18 36.02 28.17
N ASP A 194 0.50 35.23 29.01
CA ASP A 194 0.27 33.81 28.78
C ASP A 194 -0.51 33.56 27.47
N ILE A 195 -1.57 34.35 27.23
CA ILE A 195 -2.37 34.30 26.00
C ILE A 195 -1.52 34.70 24.77
N VAL A 196 -0.68 35.73 24.88
CA VAL A 196 0.23 36.15 23.80
C VAL A 196 1.25 35.06 23.47
N ASN A 197 1.84 34.42 24.48
CA ASN A 197 2.79 33.32 24.30
C ASN A 197 2.12 32.09 23.67
N GLU A 198 0.91 31.72 24.10
CA GLU A 198 0.15 30.64 23.49
C GLU A 198 -0.27 30.96 22.05
N LEU A 199 -0.72 32.19 21.76
CA LEU A 199 -1.01 32.64 20.39
C LEU A 199 0.24 32.55 19.49
N GLN A 200 1.42 32.89 19.99
CA GLN A 200 2.66 32.76 19.23
C GLN A 200 3.07 31.29 19.03
N ARG A 201 2.85 30.42 20.01
CA ARG A 201 3.02 28.97 19.88
C ARG A 201 2.07 28.39 18.83
N LEU A 202 0.80 28.80 18.84
CA LEU A 202 -0.22 28.38 17.88
C LEU A 202 0.08 28.88 16.46
N ARG A 203 0.57 30.12 16.29
CA ARG A 203 1.07 30.63 15.00
C ARG A 203 2.23 29.79 14.47
N THR A 204 3.18 29.43 15.32
CA THR A 204 4.33 28.60 14.94
C THR A 204 3.89 27.19 14.51
N LYS A 205 2.94 26.59 15.23
CA LYS A 205 2.30 25.32 14.84
C LYS A 205 1.56 25.44 13.51
N LEU A 206 0.78 26.50 13.31
CA LEU A 206 0.03 26.74 12.09
C LEU A 206 0.95 26.82 10.87
N ALA A 207 2.03 27.61 10.95
CA ALA A 207 3.05 27.69 9.91
C ALA A 207 3.63 26.31 9.56
N ALA A 208 4.08 25.55 10.56
CA ALA A 208 4.61 24.19 10.35
C ALA A 208 3.57 23.23 9.73
N THR A 209 2.28 23.35 10.08
CA THR A 209 1.23 22.55 9.43
C THR A 209 0.95 22.99 7.99
N CYS A 210 1.09 24.27 7.66
CA CYS A 210 1.00 24.76 6.28
C CYS A 210 2.19 24.28 5.44
N GLU A 211 3.41 24.34 5.97
CA GLU A 211 4.62 23.81 5.32
C GLU A 211 4.51 22.30 5.07
N SER A 212 4.01 21.54 6.06
CA SER A 212 3.75 20.11 5.91
C SER A 212 2.66 19.82 4.88
N LEU A 213 1.60 20.63 4.81
CA LEU A 213 0.54 20.48 3.79
C LEU A 213 1.09 20.75 2.39
N THR A 214 1.81 21.86 2.19
CA THR A 214 2.44 22.22 0.91
C THR A 214 3.45 21.15 0.46
N THR A 215 4.14 20.50 1.41
CA THR A 215 5.02 19.36 1.12
C THR A 215 4.23 18.16 0.60
N CYS A 216 3.15 17.75 1.28
CA CYS A 216 2.29 16.67 0.81
C CYS A 216 1.55 16.98 -0.51
N GLU A 217 1.21 18.24 -0.77
CA GLU A 217 0.65 18.70 -2.05
C GLU A 217 1.69 18.54 -3.19
N ALA A 218 2.95 18.91 -2.95
CA ALA A 218 4.04 18.71 -3.89
C ALA A 218 4.36 17.22 -4.14
N GLU A 219 4.34 16.39 -3.10
CA GLU A 219 4.48 14.92 -3.20
C GLU A 219 3.32 14.31 -4.01
N LEU A 220 2.07 14.72 -3.74
CA LEU A 220 0.89 14.27 -4.48
C LEU A 220 0.97 14.66 -5.97
N HIS A 221 1.40 15.89 -6.27
CA HIS A 221 1.65 16.31 -7.65
C HIS A 221 2.76 15.48 -8.32
N SER A 222 3.86 15.19 -7.61
CA SER A 222 4.94 14.34 -8.10
C SER A 222 4.43 12.92 -8.42
N MET A 223 3.68 12.30 -7.50
CA MET A 223 3.09 10.97 -7.69
C MET A 223 2.05 10.94 -8.82
N ARG A 224 1.22 11.98 -8.96
CA ARG A 224 0.24 12.11 -10.07
C ARG A 224 0.96 12.25 -11.42
N ASN A 225 2.11 12.93 -11.46
CA ASN A 225 2.91 13.05 -12.67
C ASN A 225 3.59 11.72 -13.03
N ALA A 226 4.19 11.03 -12.05
CA ALA A 226 4.79 9.71 -12.24
C ALA A 226 3.77 8.69 -12.76
N SER A 227 2.60 8.59 -12.12
CA SER A 227 1.50 7.71 -12.54
C SER A 227 0.97 8.07 -13.95
N ASN A 228 0.92 9.36 -14.31
CA ASN A 228 0.59 9.75 -15.69
C ASN A 228 1.66 9.32 -16.70
N THR A 229 2.95 9.43 -16.39
CA THR A 229 4.01 8.93 -17.29
C THR A 229 3.97 7.42 -17.43
N GLU A 230 3.70 6.68 -16.35
CA GLU A 230 3.53 5.22 -16.40
C GLU A 230 2.30 4.82 -17.23
N ARG A 231 1.17 5.50 -17.04
CA ARG A 231 -0.04 5.31 -17.86
C ARG A 231 0.24 5.55 -19.35
N CYS A 232 0.98 6.60 -19.70
CA CYS A 232 1.38 6.87 -21.09
C CYS A 232 2.30 5.77 -21.64
N ASN A 233 3.25 5.26 -20.85
CA ASN A 233 4.12 4.15 -21.25
C ASN A 233 3.33 2.86 -21.48
N LEU A 234 2.37 2.54 -20.59
CA LEU A 234 1.49 1.39 -20.72
C LEU A 234 0.55 1.52 -21.93
N MET A 235 0.01 2.71 -22.21
CA MET A 235 -0.77 2.96 -23.44
C MET A 235 0.08 2.74 -24.71
N ALA A 236 1.33 3.21 -24.73
CA ALA A 236 2.23 2.98 -25.86
C ALA A 236 2.58 1.49 -26.04
N GLN A 237 2.75 0.75 -24.94
CA GLN A 237 2.97 -0.70 -24.97
C GLN A 237 1.73 -1.45 -25.46
N ILE A 238 0.52 -1.07 -25.02
CA ILE A 238 -0.75 -1.63 -25.51
C ILE A 238 -0.89 -1.39 -27.02
N GLU A 239 -0.60 -0.19 -27.51
CA GLU A 239 -0.71 0.11 -28.94
C GLU A 239 0.32 -0.66 -29.78
N SER A 240 1.55 -0.83 -29.28
CA SER A 240 2.55 -1.72 -29.87
C SER A 240 2.07 -3.18 -29.93
N LEU A 241 1.40 -3.67 -28.89
CA LEU A 241 0.80 -5.01 -28.87
C LEU A 241 -0.39 -5.14 -29.82
N LYS A 242 -1.23 -4.10 -29.99
CA LYS A 242 -2.28 -4.08 -31.04
C LYS A 242 -1.67 -4.16 -32.44
N MET A 243 -0.58 -3.44 -32.71
CA MET A 243 0.13 -3.52 -34.00
C MET A 243 0.74 -4.91 -34.24
N ILE A 244 1.32 -5.54 -33.22
CA ILE A 244 1.83 -6.92 -33.31
C ILE A 244 0.68 -7.91 -33.56
N THR A 245 -0.46 -7.74 -32.88
CA THR A 245 -1.64 -8.61 -33.01
C THR A 245 -2.27 -8.51 -34.40
N THR A 246 -2.52 -7.30 -34.90
CA THR A 246 -3.03 -7.09 -36.26
C THR A 246 -2.05 -7.57 -37.34
N GLY A 247 -0.74 -7.43 -37.13
CA GLY A 247 0.30 -8.00 -37.99
C GLY A 247 0.41 -9.54 -37.91
N LEU A 248 0.01 -10.16 -36.79
CA LEU A 248 -0.14 -11.62 -36.67
C LEU A 248 -1.41 -12.12 -37.36
N GLU A 249 -2.55 -11.44 -37.19
CA GLU A 249 -3.78 -11.74 -37.92
C GLU A 249 -3.60 -11.65 -39.44
N ALA A 250 -2.92 -10.62 -39.94
CA ALA A 250 -2.64 -10.47 -41.36
C ALA A 250 -1.81 -11.65 -41.89
N ARG A 251 -0.79 -12.09 -41.15
CA ARG A 251 0.01 -13.28 -41.49
C ARG A 251 -0.82 -14.56 -41.42
N PHE A 252 -1.62 -14.75 -40.37
CA PHE A 252 -2.51 -15.91 -40.23
C PHE A 252 -3.47 -16.02 -41.42
N LYS A 253 -4.15 -14.93 -41.79
CA LYS A 253 -5.05 -14.84 -42.94
C LYS A 253 -4.33 -15.07 -44.28
N THR A 254 -3.02 -14.86 -44.35
CA THR A 254 -2.21 -15.24 -45.53
C THR A 254 -1.93 -16.74 -45.52
N THR A 255 -1.37 -17.28 -44.43
CA THR A 255 -1.09 -18.72 -44.30
C THR A 255 -2.33 -19.60 -44.41
N GLU A 256 -3.51 -19.12 -44.03
CA GLU A 256 -4.79 -19.80 -44.20
C GLU A 256 -5.17 -19.94 -45.70
N ARG A 257 -4.89 -18.91 -46.51
CA ARG A 257 -5.07 -18.96 -47.97
C ARG A 257 -4.05 -19.87 -48.64
N ASP A 258 -2.78 -19.77 -48.24
CA ASP A 258 -1.72 -20.63 -48.77
C ASP A 258 -2.02 -22.10 -48.47
N LEU A 259 -2.47 -22.39 -47.24
CA LEU A 259 -2.87 -23.73 -46.83
C LEU A 259 -4.10 -24.22 -47.59
N GLN A 260 -5.09 -23.35 -47.88
CA GLN A 260 -6.21 -23.71 -48.75
C GLN A 260 -5.74 -24.03 -50.17
N LEU A 261 -4.87 -23.21 -50.77
CA LEU A 261 -4.28 -23.49 -52.09
C LEU A 261 -3.51 -24.83 -52.11
N THR A 262 -2.86 -25.24 -51.01
CA THR A 262 -2.24 -26.57 -50.92
C THR A 262 -3.27 -27.71 -50.80
N ARG A 263 -4.43 -27.49 -50.16
CA ARG A 263 -5.53 -28.47 -50.14
C ARG A 263 -6.16 -28.63 -51.52
N ASP A 264 -6.41 -27.51 -52.21
CA ASP A 264 -7.02 -27.53 -53.54
C ASP A 264 -6.11 -28.31 -54.52
N ARG A 265 -4.80 -28.03 -54.51
CA ARG A 265 -3.79 -28.81 -55.25
C ARG A 265 -3.73 -30.28 -54.83
N LEU A 266 -3.87 -30.60 -53.54
CA LEU A 266 -3.89 -31.99 -53.08
C LEU A 266 -5.10 -32.73 -53.68
N THR A 267 -6.29 -32.12 -53.67
CA THR A 267 -7.48 -32.72 -54.28
C THR A 267 -7.35 -32.88 -55.80
N GLU A 268 -6.69 -31.94 -56.50
CA GLU A 268 -6.33 -32.12 -57.92
C GLU A 268 -5.40 -33.33 -58.12
N THR A 269 -4.40 -33.54 -57.26
CA THR A 269 -3.50 -34.69 -57.34
C THR A 269 -4.18 -36.01 -56.97
N ASP A 270 -5.10 -36.04 -56.01
CA ASP A 270 -5.91 -37.22 -55.68
C ASP A 270 -6.83 -37.60 -56.85
N MET A 271 -7.50 -36.63 -57.47
CA MET A 271 -8.29 -36.84 -58.69
C MET A 271 -7.42 -37.29 -59.89
N GLY A 272 -6.14 -36.91 -59.93
CA GLY A 272 -5.16 -37.44 -60.87
C GLY A 272 -4.79 -38.90 -60.56
N ALA A 273 -4.56 -39.22 -59.29
CA ALA A 273 -4.27 -40.57 -58.84
C ALA A 273 -5.44 -41.54 -59.09
N ASP A 274 -6.69 -41.11 -58.91
CA ASP A 274 -7.87 -41.95 -59.21
C ASP A 274 -8.00 -42.26 -60.71
N LYS A 275 -7.68 -41.33 -61.60
CA LYS A 275 -7.61 -41.62 -63.04
C LYS A 275 -6.55 -42.68 -63.35
N LEU A 276 -5.36 -42.56 -62.75
CA LEU A 276 -4.28 -43.54 -62.92
C LEU A 276 -4.64 -44.92 -62.34
N ARG A 277 -5.39 -44.98 -61.22
CA ARG A 277 -5.92 -46.23 -60.64
C ARG A 277 -6.90 -46.91 -61.61
N GLU A 278 -7.76 -46.15 -62.28
CA GLU A 278 -8.74 -46.70 -63.22
C GLU A 278 -8.10 -47.09 -64.56
N GLU A 279 -7.10 -46.34 -65.04
CA GLU A 279 -6.26 -46.76 -66.16
C GLU A 279 -5.52 -48.06 -65.85
N LEU A 280 -4.95 -48.21 -64.65
CA LEU A 280 -4.29 -49.43 -64.18
C LEU A 280 -5.26 -50.62 -64.14
N ARG A 281 -6.47 -50.46 -63.59
CA ARG A 281 -7.55 -51.46 -63.65
C ARG A 281 -7.87 -51.86 -65.10
N GLY A 282 -7.81 -50.91 -66.03
CA GLY A 282 -7.93 -51.12 -67.47
C GLY A 282 -6.73 -51.82 -68.13
N PHE A 283 -5.52 -51.72 -67.57
CA PHE A 283 -4.34 -52.52 -67.96
C PHE A 283 -4.43 -53.95 -67.41
N GLU A 284 -4.74 -54.14 -66.13
CA GLU A 284 -4.98 -55.45 -65.50
C GLU A 284 -6.03 -56.25 -66.27
N SER A 285 -7.15 -55.61 -66.60
CA SER A 285 -8.23 -56.19 -67.43
C SER A 285 -7.79 -56.61 -68.83
N ARG A 286 -6.75 -55.99 -69.40
CA ARG A 286 -6.12 -56.41 -70.67
C ARG A 286 -5.18 -57.58 -70.45
N CYS A 287 -4.36 -57.57 -69.40
CA CYS A 287 -3.46 -58.66 -69.04
C CYS A 287 -4.22 -59.97 -68.79
N CYS A 288 -5.33 -59.94 -68.04
CA CYS A 288 -6.16 -61.12 -67.80
C CYS A 288 -6.75 -61.71 -69.10
N ARG A 289 -7.11 -60.87 -70.08
CA ARG A 289 -7.57 -61.33 -71.40
C ARG A 289 -6.45 -61.95 -72.22
N LEU A 290 -5.24 -61.40 -72.16
CA LEU A 290 -4.05 -61.96 -72.83
C LEU A 290 -3.65 -63.31 -72.21
N GLN A 291 -3.65 -63.43 -70.88
CA GLN A 291 -3.41 -64.70 -70.18
C GLN A 291 -4.42 -65.76 -70.62
N SER A 292 -5.72 -65.43 -70.57
CA SER A 292 -6.81 -66.32 -71.01
C SER A 292 -6.72 -66.73 -72.49
N SER A 293 -5.97 -65.99 -73.31
CA SER A 293 -5.69 -66.34 -74.71
C SER A 293 -4.45 -67.24 -74.83
N LEU A 294 -3.41 -66.99 -74.03
CA LEU A 294 -2.22 -67.84 -73.95
C LEU A 294 -2.58 -69.24 -73.44
N ASP A 295 -3.42 -69.34 -72.41
CA ASP A 295 -3.86 -70.60 -71.81
C ASP A 295 -4.62 -71.47 -72.83
N ARG A 296 -5.41 -70.86 -73.74
CA ARG A 296 -6.07 -71.58 -74.85
C ARG A 296 -5.06 -72.14 -75.83
N VAL A 297 -4.15 -71.31 -76.34
CA VAL A 297 -3.13 -71.72 -77.31
C VAL A 297 -2.21 -72.81 -76.73
N GLN A 298 -1.91 -72.77 -75.43
CA GLN A 298 -1.17 -73.85 -74.75
C GLN A 298 -1.97 -75.16 -74.71
N ASN A 299 -3.27 -75.11 -74.38
CA ASN A 299 -4.14 -76.29 -74.42
C ASN A 299 -4.27 -76.87 -75.84
N ASP A 300 -4.47 -76.03 -76.86
CA ASP A 300 -4.55 -76.45 -78.26
C ASP A 300 -3.26 -77.14 -78.72
N ARG A 301 -2.09 -76.60 -78.33
CA ARG A 301 -0.78 -77.24 -78.56
C ARG A 301 -0.67 -78.60 -77.86
N ILE A 302 -1.15 -78.73 -76.62
CA ILE A 302 -1.12 -80.01 -75.89
C ILE A 302 -2.05 -81.05 -76.57
N VAL A 303 -3.22 -80.64 -77.06
CA VAL A 303 -4.13 -81.51 -77.83
C VAL A 303 -3.48 -81.95 -79.16
N PHE A 304 -2.85 -81.03 -79.87
CA PHE A 304 -2.11 -81.34 -81.10
C PHE A 304 -0.98 -82.35 -80.87
N LEU A 305 -0.19 -82.17 -79.80
CA LEU A 305 0.87 -83.11 -79.42
C LEU A 305 0.32 -84.47 -78.97
N LYS A 306 -0.84 -84.53 -78.27
CA LYS A 306 -1.52 -85.80 -77.96
C LYS A 306 -1.94 -86.55 -79.23
N ASN A 307 -2.49 -85.84 -80.22
CA ASN A 307 -2.92 -86.45 -81.47
C ASN A 307 -1.74 -87.05 -82.24
N ILE A 308 -0.60 -86.35 -82.33
CA ILE A 308 0.61 -86.89 -82.96
C ILE A 308 1.18 -88.07 -82.15
N GLY A 309 1.33 -87.91 -80.82
CA GLY A 309 1.85 -88.96 -79.95
C GLY A 309 1.09 -90.28 -80.07
N SER A 310 -0.25 -90.22 -80.17
CA SER A 310 -1.11 -91.38 -80.42
C SER A 310 -0.80 -92.10 -81.73
N ILE A 311 -0.50 -91.36 -82.82
CA ILE A 311 -0.22 -91.94 -84.15
C ILE A 311 1.11 -92.69 -84.19
N ILE A 312 2.14 -92.19 -83.49
CA ILE A 312 3.48 -92.81 -83.42
C ILE A 312 3.73 -93.60 -82.13
N ASN A 313 2.66 -93.91 -81.39
CA ASN A 313 2.65 -94.71 -80.17
C ASN A 313 3.61 -94.22 -79.05
N VAL A 314 3.66 -92.90 -78.84
CA VAL A 314 4.38 -92.24 -77.75
C VAL A 314 3.40 -91.91 -76.61
N SER A 315 3.71 -92.39 -75.39
CA SER A 315 2.81 -92.35 -74.23
C SER A 315 2.56 -90.97 -73.62
N GLU A 316 3.39 -89.98 -73.93
CA GLU A 316 3.32 -88.63 -73.37
C GLU A 316 3.35 -87.59 -74.50
N PRO A 317 2.50 -86.54 -74.47
CA PRO A 317 2.42 -85.53 -75.54
C PRO A 317 3.56 -84.49 -75.48
N CYS A 318 4.80 -84.98 -75.40
CA CYS A 318 5.99 -84.15 -75.36
C CYS A 318 6.64 -84.05 -76.75
N GLU A 319 6.93 -82.82 -77.18
CA GLU A 319 7.45 -82.54 -78.52
C GLU A 319 8.84 -83.16 -78.76
N SER A 320 9.66 -83.33 -77.72
CA SER A 320 10.94 -84.04 -77.80
C SER A 320 10.73 -85.52 -78.08
N LEU A 321 9.96 -86.22 -77.23
CA LEU A 321 9.68 -87.65 -77.37
C LEU A 321 9.06 -87.99 -78.73
N ILE A 322 8.19 -87.13 -79.24
CA ILE A 322 7.63 -87.22 -80.61
C ILE A 322 8.74 -87.12 -81.67
N LYS A 323 9.64 -86.14 -81.55
CA LYS A 323 10.82 -85.97 -82.44
C LYS A 323 11.86 -87.07 -82.28
N ASP A 324 11.96 -87.72 -81.12
CA ASP A 324 12.85 -88.86 -80.86
C ASP A 324 12.27 -90.13 -81.53
N LYS A 325 10.98 -90.44 -81.32
CA LYS A 325 10.34 -91.63 -81.93
C LYS A 325 10.25 -91.55 -83.46
N ILE A 326 10.05 -90.35 -84.02
CA ILE A 326 10.16 -90.15 -85.49
C ILE A 326 11.58 -90.44 -85.99
N ARG A 327 12.63 -90.03 -85.26
CA ARG A 327 14.03 -90.35 -85.61
C ARG A 327 14.33 -91.85 -85.51
N GLU A 328 13.77 -92.53 -84.50
CA GLU A 328 13.85 -93.99 -84.36
C GLU A 328 13.25 -94.70 -85.59
N ILE A 329 11.99 -94.38 -85.93
CA ILE A 329 11.28 -94.94 -87.10
C ILE A 329 12.01 -94.63 -88.43
N MET A 330 12.61 -93.44 -88.57
CA MET A 330 13.44 -93.09 -89.73
C MET A 330 14.72 -93.93 -89.80
N ASN A 331 15.41 -94.14 -88.68
CA ASN A 331 16.61 -94.98 -88.62
C ASN A 331 16.29 -96.45 -88.92
N GLU A 332 15.19 -96.99 -88.36
CA GLU A 332 14.69 -98.34 -88.66
C GLU A 332 14.44 -98.51 -90.17
N ASN A 333 13.72 -97.57 -90.79
CA ASN A 333 13.48 -97.57 -92.24
C ASN A 333 14.78 -97.50 -93.05
N GLN A 334 15.78 -96.72 -92.62
CA GLN A 334 17.08 -96.66 -93.28
C GLN A 334 17.83 -97.99 -93.18
N THR A 335 17.82 -98.67 -92.02
CA THR A 335 18.38 -100.02 -91.89
C THR A 335 17.65 -101.04 -92.77
N MET A 336 16.32 -100.98 -92.87
CA MET A 336 15.55 -101.84 -93.77
C MET A 336 15.89 -101.57 -95.24
N HIS A 337 16.07 -100.31 -95.65
CA HIS A 337 16.53 -99.96 -97.00
C HIS A 337 17.93 -100.52 -97.30
N ASN A 338 18.85 -100.42 -96.34
CA ASN A 338 20.20 -100.97 -96.47
C ASN A 338 20.17 -102.52 -96.56
N GLN A 339 19.32 -103.20 -95.78
CA GLN A 339 19.13 -104.65 -95.89
C GLN A 339 18.55 -105.05 -97.27
N ILE A 340 17.57 -104.31 -97.79
CA ILE A 340 17.00 -104.53 -99.13
C ILE A 340 18.07 -104.31 -100.23
N HIS A 341 18.97 -103.33 -100.07
CA HIS A 341 20.10 -103.13 -100.97
C HIS A 341 21.04 -104.35 -100.95
N ASN A 342 21.46 -104.79 -99.76
CA ASN A 342 22.35 -105.93 -99.59
C ASN A 342 21.76 -107.23 -100.18
N MET A 343 20.46 -107.48 -100.00
CA MET A 343 19.81 -108.66 -100.61
C MET A 343 19.70 -108.55 -102.14
N ARG A 344 19.48 -107.36 -102.70
CA ARG A 344 19.52 -107.13 -104.16
C ARG A 344 20.91 -107.36 -104.73
N GLU A 345 21.94 -106.97 -104.00
CA GLU A 345 23.34 -107.13 -104.38
C GLU A 345 23.78 -108.61 -104.32
N GLN A 346 23.42 -109.33 -103.25
CA GLN A 346 23.60 -110.79 -103.15
C GLN A 346 22.88 -111.55 -104.28
N LEU A 347 21.63 -111.16 -104.60
CA LEU A 347 20.89 -111.75 -105.72
C LEU A 347 21.59 -111.52 -107.06
N ASN A 348 22.23 -110.36 -107.27
CA ASN A 348 22.97 -110.04 -108.49
C ASN A 348 24.29 -110.84 -108.59
N ILE A 349 24.96 -111.09 -107.46
CA ILE A 349 26.15 -111.96 -107.37
C ILE A 349 25.79 -113.41 -107.70
N GLU A 350 24.70 -113.93 -107.17
CA GLU A 350 24.25 -115.30 -107.52
C GLU A 350 23.75 -115.38 -108.97
N THR A 351 23.08 -114.34 -109.49
CA THR A 351 22.65 -114.29 -110.90
C THR A 351 23.83 -114.27 -111.88
N THR A 352 24.97 -113.67 -111.50
CA THR A 352 26.20 -113.69 -112.32
C THR A 352 26.93 -115.03 -112.21
N ARG A 353 27.07 -115.62 -111.02
CA ARG A 353 27.57 -116.99 -110.82
C ARG A 353 26.76 -118.04 -111.60
N LEU A 354 25.44 -117.91 -111.63
CA LEU A 354 24.57 -118.84 -112.37
C LEU A 354 24.86 -118.78 -113.88
N ARG A 355 25.17 -117.60 -114.41
CA ARG A 355 25.53 -117.41 -115.83
C ARG A 355 26.88 -118.04 -116.16
N GLU A 356 27.89 -117.83 -115.33
CA GLU A 356 29.22 -118.42 -115.49
C GLU A 356 29.17 -119.96 -115.42
N THR A 357 28.36 -120.53 -114.52
CA THR A 357 28.11 -121.98 -114.46
C THR A 357 27.29 -122.50 -115.66
N GLN A 358 26.41 -121.69 -116.24
CA GLN A 358 25.68 -122.03 -117.47
C GLN A 358 26.57 -122.02 -118.72
N GLU A 359 27.46 -121.04 -118.87
CA GLU A 359 28.39 -120.95 -120.01
C GLU A 359 29.48 -122.04 -119.96
N THR A 360 30.00 -122.34 -118.76
CA THR A 360 30.97 -123.44 -118.57
C THR A 360 30.33 -124.82 -118.75
N SER A 361 29.08 -125.04 -118.31
CA SER A 361 28.37 -126.30 -118.55
C SER A 361 27.99 -126.51 -120.02
N GLN A 362 27.53 -125.47 -120.73
CA GLN A 362 27.33 -125.56 -122.18
C GLN A 362 28.62 -125.86 -122.95
N SER A 363 29.75 -125.30 -122.51
CA SER A 363 31.06 -125.57 -123.11
C SER A 363 31.51 -127.01 -122.88
N ARG A 364 31.23 -127.58 -121.70
CA ARG A 364 31.41 -129.01 -121.41
C ARG A 364 30.55 -129.89 -122.30
N ILE A 365 29.25 -129.62 -122.41
CA ILE A 365 28.31 -130.45 -123.19
C ILE A 365 28.79 -130.64 -124.64
N ARG A 366 29.24 -129.58 -125.32
CA ARG A 366 29.76 -129.68 -126.70
C ARG A 366 31.03 -130.54 -126.81
N ALA A 367 31.87 -130.56 -125.78
CA ALA A 367 33.06 -131.41 -125.72
C ALA A 367 32.69 -132.88 -125.49
N GLU A 368 31.76 -133.14 -124.56
CA GLU A 368 31.21 -134.48 -124.28
C GLU A 368 30.45 -135.05 -125.49
N GLU A 369 29.72 -134.23 -126.25
CA GLU A 369 29.04 -134.64 -127.49
C GLU A 369 30.04 -135.05 -128.59
N CYS A 370 31.14 -134.31 -128.73
CA CYS A 370 32.21 -134.64 -129.67
C CYS A 370 32.96 -135.92 -129.24
N GLN A 371 33.19 -136.10 -127.93
CA GLN A 371 33.74 -137.35 -127.41
C GLN A 371 32.77 -138.52 -127.62
N ARG A 372 31.46 -138.35 -127.35
CA ARG A 372 30.44 -139.39 -127.56
C ARG A 372 30.46 -139.93 -128.99
N ALA A 373 30.52 -139.08 -130.00
CA ALA A 373 30.60 -139.52 -131.40
C ALA A 373 31.86 -140.40 -131.66
N THR A 374 33.03 -139.99 -131.19
CA THR A 374 34.27 -140.79 -131.31
C THR A 374 34.34 -142.00 -130.37
N VAL A 375 33.50 -142.07 -129.34
CA VAL A 375 33.34 -143.23 -128.46
C VAL A 375 32.34 -144.21 -129.05
N GLU A 376 31.28 -143.76 -129.73
CA GLU A 376 30.32 -144.63 -130.43
C GLU A 376 31.00 -145.38 -131.60
N GLU A 377 31.78 -144.69 -132.44
CA GLU A 377 32.60 -145.31 -133.49
C GLU A 377 33.61 -146.34 -132.93
N LYS A 378 34.20 -146.05 -131.76
CA LYS A 378 35.11 -146.98 -131.06
C LYS A 378 34.36 -148.10 -130.35
N LEU A 379 33.13 -147.89 -129.91
CA LEU A 379 32.32 -148.87 -129.20
C LEU A 379 31.81 -149.94 -130.17
N GLU A 380 31.38 -149.55 -131.37
CA GLU A 380 30.99 -150.50 -132.43
C GLU A 380 32.17 -151.40 -132.83
N LYS A 381 33.36 -150.81 -132.91
CA LYS A 381 34.62 -151.52 -133.17
C LYS A 381 35.06 -152.43 -132.01
N THR A 382 35.08 -151.90 -130.78
CA THR A 382 35.47 -152.68 -129.58
C THR A 382 34.41 -153.68 -129.13
N CYS A 383 33.14 -153.56 -129.52
CA CYS A 383 32.16 -154.63 -129.35
C CYS A 383 32.46 -155.83 -130.26
N SER A 384 32.98 -155.58 -131.46
CA SER A 384 33.47 -156.64 -132.36
C SER A 384 34.70 -157.35 -131.77
N GLU A 385 35.58 -156.61 -131.08
CA GLU A 385 36.77 -157.14 -130.40
C GLU A 385 36.43 -157.83 -129.06
N LEU A 386 35.51 -157.28 -128.26
CA LEU A 386 35.06 -157.86 -126.98
C LEU A 386 34.30 -159.17 -127.15
N GLN A 387 33.61 -159.36 -128.28
CA GLN A 387 33.02 -160.65 -128.61
C GLN A 387 34.10 -161.72 -128.78
N MET A 388 35.28 -161.37 -129.27
CA MET A 388 36.45 -162.26 -129.36
C MET A 388 37.13 -162.46 -127.99
N MET A 389 37.30 -161.40 -127.19
CA MET A 389 37.91 -161.48 -125.84
C MET A 389 37.07 -162.30 -124.83
N ARG A 390 35.74 -162.41 -125.04
CA ARG A 390 34.87 -163.26 -124.22
C ARG A 390 35.18 -164.75 -124.39
N ASP A 391 35.51 -165.16 -125.61
CA ASP A 391 35.92 -166.54 -125.90
C ASP A 391 37.28 -166.87 -125.22
N GLU A 392 38.13 -165.85 -124.99
CA GLU A 392 39.38 -166.00 -124.22
C GLU A 392 39.19 -166.03 -122.70
N HIS A 393 38.41 -165.10 -122.11
CA HIS A 393 38.27 -165.02 -120.64
C HIS A 393 37.73 -166.32 -120.05
N LEU A 394 36.83 -167.01 -120.76
CA LEU A 394 36.21 -168.24 -120.28
C LEU A 394 37.26 -169.28 -119.82
N ALA A 395 38.41 -169.35 -120.52
CA ALA A 395 39.55 -170.22 -120.18
C ALA A 395 40.34 -169.77 -118.93
N MET A 396 40.33 -168.50 -118.55
CA MET A 396 41.01 -168.01 -117.33
C MET A 396 40.17 -168.28 -116.07
N SER A 397 38.83 -168.15 -116.16
CA SER A 397 37.91 -168.49 -115.07
C SER A 397 38.04 -169.95 -114.61
N GLU A 398 38.36 -170.87 -115.53
CA GLU A 398 38.66 -172.26 -115.19
C GLU A 398 39.94 -172.46 -114.38
N TYR A 399 40.83 -171.45 -114.27
CA TYR A 399 42.12 -171.56 -113.59
C TYR A 399 42.07 -171.20 -112.10
N LEU A 400 41.46 -170.08 -111.71
CA LEU A 400 41.59 -169.57 -110.32
C LEU A 400 40.79 -170.36 -109.27
N VAL A 401 39.76 -171.12 -109.68
CA VAL A 401 39.11 -172.13 -108.82
C VAL A 401 40.04 -173.27 -108.43
N ARG A 402 41.14 -173.47 -109.17
CA ARG A 402 42.22 -174.40 -108.80
C ARG A 402 43.12 -173.82 -107.70
N LEU A 403 43.10 -172.51 -107.46
CA LEU A 403 43.93 -171.81 -106.46
C LEU A 403 43.23 -171.63 -105.09
N ALA A 404 41.96 -171.20 -105.06
CA ALA A 404 41.24 -170.96 -103.80
C ALA A 404 41.23 -172.20 -102.88
N ARG A 405 41.14 -173.39 -103.50
CA ARG A 405 41.20 -174.71 -102.86
C ARG A 405 42.54 -175.04 -102.15
N ALA A 406 43.55 -174.16 -102.22
CA ALA A 406 44.86 -174.34 -101.59
C ALA A 406 45.06 -173.62 -100.25
N LEU A 407 44.24 -172.61 -99.90
CA LEU A 407 44.39 -171.83 -98.65
C LEU A 407 43.55 -172.34 -97.47
N CYS A 408 42.91 -173.51 -97.61
CA CYS A 408 41.97 -174.08 -96.63
C CYS A 408 40.76 -173.18 -96.26
N TRP A 409 40.50 -172.11 -97.02
CA TRP A 409 39.18 -171.48 -97.07
C TRP A 409 38.24 -172.37 -97.88
N SER A 410 37.26 -172.99 -97.22
CA SER A 410 36.44 -174.09 -97.76
C SER A 410 35.38 -173.67 -98.78
N ASP A 411 35.21 -172.38 -99.02
CA ASP A 411 33.92 -171.80 -99.41
C ASP A 411 33.90 -171.33 -100.88
N CYS A 412 34.67 -171.99 -101.76
CA CYS A 412 34.81 -171.66 -103.19
C CYS A 412 34.78 -172.91 -104.08
N ILE A 413 33.67 -173.11 -104.80
CA ILE A 413 33.44 -174.31 -105.63
C ILE A 413 33.26 -173.99 -107.12
N ASP A 414 32.48 -172.96 -107.47
CA ASP A 414 32.07 -172.65 -108.85
C ASP A 414 33.04 -171.76 -109.63
N LEU A 415 32.95 -171.76 -110.97
CA LEU A 415 33.71 -170.85 -111.85
C LEU A 415 33.40 -169.38 -111.49
N PRO A 416 34.41 -168.49 -111.37
CA PRO A 416 34.17 -167.09 -111.04
C PRO A 416 33.53 -166.37 -112.23
N ALA A 417 32.60 -165.46 -111.95
CA ALA A 417 32.10 -164.56 -112.98
C ALA A 417 33.25 -163.70 -113.54
N HIS A 418 33.09 -163.19 -114.77
CA HIS A 418 34.12 -162.36 -115.41
C HIS A 418 34.31 -161.03 -114.64
N GLY A 419 35.32 -160.94 -113.78
CA GLY A 419 35.67 -159.73 -113.04
C GLY A 419 35.88 -159.92 -111.53
N GLY A 420 35.45 -158.91 -110.75
CA GLY A 420 35.97 -158.58 -109.42
C GLY A 420 35.71 -159.55 -108.26
N GLU A 421 34.86 -160.57 -108.42
CA GLU A 421 34.74 -161.68 -107.44
C GLU A 421 36.07 -162.43 -107.29
N THR A 422 36.95 -162.27 -108.28
CA THR A 422 38.35 -162.67 -108.26
C THR A 422 39.22 -161.85 -107.22
N HIS A 423 38.67 -161.04 -106.26
CA HIS A 423 39.47 -160.02 -105.45
C HIS A 423 39.19 -159.50 -103.91
N LEU A 424 38.05 -159.44 -103.13
CA LEU A 424 37.58 -158.34 -102.09
C LEU A 424 37.50 -158.30 -100.40
N LEU A 425 37.50 -157.09 -99.50
CA LEU A 425 37.41 -156.62 -97.88
C LEU A 425 36.96 -155.09 -97.11
N ALA A 426 36.93 -154.64 -95.69
CA ALA A 426 36.48 -153.26 -94.84
C ALA A 426 36.76 -152.69 -93.18
N GLU A 427 36.30 -151.48 -92.45
CA GLU A 427 36.69 -150.68 -91.00
C GLU A 427 35.77 -149.68 -89.86
N GLN A 428 36.16 -148.80 -88.72
CA GLN A 428 35.40 -147.95 -87.47
C GLN A 428 35.88 -146.65 -86.38
N LEU A 429 35.22 -146.04 -85.17
CA LEU A 429 35.38 -144.63 -84.23
C LEU A 429 35.10 -144.24 -82.53
N LEU A 430 34.96 -142.94 -81.81
CA LEU A 430 35.12 -142.36 -80.23
C LEU A 430 34.32 -141.11 -79.26
N GLU A 431 34.75 -140.37 -78.04
CA GLU A 431 34.03 -139.61 -76.70
C GLU A 431 34.29 -138.12 -75.78
N ARG A 432 33.74 -137.60 -74.51
CA ARG A 432 33.71 -136.13 -73.64
C ARG A 432 33.59 -135.71 -71.92
N ALA A 433 33.46 -134.41 -71.22
CA ALA A 433 33.40 -133.88 -69.61
C ALA A 433 32.97 -132.33 -68.86
N GLU A 434 32.97 -131.87 -67.44
CA GLU A 434 32.38 -130.56 -66.55
C GLU A 434 32.86 -129.80 -65.03
N HIS A 435 32.26 -128.68 -64.24
CA HIS A 435 32.66 -127.84 -62.82
C HIS A 435 31.79 -126.67 -61.81
N LEU A 436 32.13 -126.01 -60.52
CA LEU A 436 31.39 -124.89 -59.49
C LEU A 436 31.98 -123.96 -58.11
N THR A 437 31.33 -122.97 -57.20
CA THR A 437 31.83 -122.00 -55.92
C THR A 437 30.92 -121.00 -54.77
N ILE A 438 31.33 -120.21 -53.57
CA ILE A 438 30.55 -119.33 -52.37
C ILE A 438 31.13 -118.15 -51.20
N HIS A 439 30.45 -117.35 -50.14
CA HIS A 439 30.90 -116.19 -49.03
C HIS A 439 30.18 -115.60 -47.54
N LYS A 440 30.44 -114.41 -46.70
CA LYS A 440 30.11 -113.88 -45.15
C LYS A 440 30.00 -112.28 -44.44
N GLU A 441 29.67 -111.81 -43.07
CA GLU A 441 29.78 -110.38 -42.20
C GLU A 441 29.21 -110.07 -40.58
N HIS A 442 29.13 -109.03 -39.52
CA HIS A 442 29.60 -107.63 -38.74
C HIS A 442 28.98 -106.98 -37.21
N PRO A 443 29.41 -105.85 -36.35
CA PRO A 443 29.08 -105.23 -34.83
C PRO A 443 28.97 -103.57 -34.29
N ASP A 444 28.91 -102.73 -33.07
CA ASP A 444 28.77 -102.44 -31.42
C ASP A 444 28.65 -100.88 -30.60
N LEU A 445 28.49 -100.48 -29.19
CA LEU A 445 28.33 -99.05 -28.30
C LEU A 445 28.40 -98.84 -26.56
N CYS A 446 28.25 -97.82 -25.48
CA CYS A 446 28.12 -96.30 -24.82
C CYS A 446 28.06 -96.02 -23.09
N ASP A 447 27.94 -94.99 -22.01
CA ASP A 447 27.96 -93.46 -21.36
C ASP A 447 27.67 -93.14 -19.66
N LYS A 448 27.61 -92.09 -18.60
CA LYS A 448 27.95 -90.62 -17.90
C LYS A 448 27.40 -90.03 -16.34
N ASN A 449 27.92 -89.03 -15.38
CA ASN A 449 27.30 -88.24 -14.03
C ASN A 449 28.01 -87.07 -12.95
N CYS A 450 27.43 -86.21 -11.89
CA CYS A 450 28.03 -85.21 -10.69
C CYS A 450 27.22 -84.22 -9.49
N TYR A 451 27.72 -83.51 -8.28
CA TYR A 451 27.10 -82.42 -7.19
C TYR A 451 27.85 -81.60 -5.82
N ASP A 452 27.35 -80.55 -4.91
CA ASP A 452 27.93 -79.68 -3.61
C ASP A 452 27.11 -78.67 -2.43
N LEU A 453 27.59 -78.01 -1.20
CA LEU A 453 26.98 -76.93 -0.08
C LEU A 453 27.66 -76.23 1.38
N PRO A 454 27.30 -75.02 2.14
CA PRO A 454 27.90 -74.24 3.48
C PRO A 454 27.16 -73.25 4.70
N THR A 455 27.72 -72.61 5.91
CA THR A 455 27.15 -71.49 7.02
C THR A 455 27.88 -70.82 8.45
N PRO A 456 27.50 -69.67 9.30
CA PRO A 456 28.16 -68.86 10.58
C PRO A 456 27.47 -67.95 11.89
N HIS A 457 28.11 -67.25 13.02
CA HIS A 457 27.55 -66.33 14.28
C HIS A 457 28.41 -65.29 15.40
N HIS A 458 27.94 -64.54 16.56
CA HIS A 458 28.59 -63.42 17.59
C HIS A 458 27.99 -62.70 19.05
N HIS A 459 28.66 -61.91 20.09
CA HIS A 459 28.14 -61.12 21.46
C HIS A 459 29.01 -60.08 22.54
N HIS A 460 28.57 -59.29 23.70
CA HIS A 460 29.32 -58.33 24.82
C HIS A 460 28.68 -57.49 26.20
N HIS A 461 29.35 -56.79 27.30
CA HIS A 461 28.85 -55.91 28.60
C HIS A 461 29.76 -55.07 29.80
N HIS A 462 29.31 -54.14 30.85
CA HIS A 462 29.78 -53.63 32.35
C HIS A 462 29.89 -52.09 33.11
N LEU A 463 30.03 -51.74 34.53
CA LEU A 463 30.04 -50.31 35.36
C LEU A 463 30.75 -49.75 36.84
N PRO A 464 30.26 -49.08 38.06
CA PRO A 464 30.83 -47.90 39.06
C PRO A 464 30.75 -47.81 40.78
N LYS A 465 30.93 -46.85 41.87
CA LYS A 465 31.57 -45.48 42.49
C LYS A 465 31.21 -44.77 44.03
N LEU A 466 32.04 -44.19 45.08
CA LEU A 466 31.71 -43.22 46.38
C LEU A 466 32.73 -42.65 47.64
N ARG A 467 32.53 -41.58 48.62
CA ARG A 467 33.27 -41.13 50.05
C ARG A 467 32.91 -39.81 51.07
N ARG A 468 33.46 -39.49 52.38
CA ARG A 468 33.37 -38.28 53.52
C ARG A 468 34.45 -38.18 54.82
N GLU A 469 34.65 -37.42 56.04
CA GLU A 469 34.54 -36.06 56.95
C GLU A 469 35.21 -36.07 58.53
N ARG A 470 35.44 -35.23 59.70
CA ARG A 470 35.48 -33.84 60.55
C ARG A 470 36.14 -33.87 62.12
N SER A 471 36.35 -33.03 63.29
CA SER A 471 36.50 -31.61 64.06
C SER A 471 36.82 -31.62 65.72
N CYS A 472 37.04 -30.74 66.86
CA CYS A 472 37.53 -29.37 67.56
C CYS A 472 37.39 -29.22 69.25
N HIS A 473 37.74 -28.35 70.35
CA HIS A 473 38.59 -27.13 71.01
C HIS A 473 38.53 -26.79 72.68
N ASP A 474 39.05 -25.67 73.42
CA ASP A 474 39.44 -25.44 74.97
C ASP A 474 39.70 -23.98 75.81
N LEU A 475 39.94 -23.75 77.23
CA LEU A 475 40.34 -22.43 78.12
C LEU A 475 40.48 -22.26 79.82
N PRO A 476 41.22 -21.27 80.59
CA PRO A 476 41.39 -21.00 82.18
C PRO A 476 41.79 -19.56 83.01
N ILE A 477 41.79 -19.27 84.44
CA ILE A 477 42.29 -17.97 85.31
C ILE A 477 42.31 -17.75 86.99
N LYS A 478 42.99 -16.70 87.74
CA LYS A 478 42.87 -15.88 89.16
C LYS A 478 43.86 -15.90 90.50
N GLU A 479 44.06 -15.13 91.72
CA GLU A 479 43.66 -13.90 92.71
C GLU A 479 44.61 -13.48 94.06
N VAL A 480 44.46 -12.41 95.03
CA VAL A 480 45.35 -11.96 96.32
C VAL A 480 44.95 -10.82 97.51
N SER A 481 45.60 -10.57 98.79
CA SER A 481 45.40 -9.45 99.94
C SER A 481 46.40 -9.13 101.26
N THR A 482 46.25 -8.09 102.27
CA THR A 482 47.19 -7.60 103.52
C THR A 482 46.73 -6.65 104.83
N CYS A 483 47.49 -6.29 106.02
CA CYS A 483 47.23 -5.28 107.26
C CYS A 483 48.31 -4.90 108.51
N GLU A 484 48.15 -3.97 109.61
CA GLU A 484 49.15 -3.44 110.78
C GLU A 484 48.75 -2.51 112.16
N SER A 485 49.58 -2.24 113.29
CA SER A 485 49.85 -1.03 114.34
C SER A 485 49.65 -0.77 116.00
N SER A 486 50.29 0.24 116.81
CA SER A 486 50.28 0.56 118.41
C SER A 486 50.76 1.96 119.21
N THR A 487 50.77 2.24 120.63
CA THR A 487 51.43 3.43 121.54
C THR A 487 51.29 3.65 123.21
N ILE A 488 52.04 4.54 124.09
CA ILE A 488 51.82 4.78 125.66
C ILE A 488 51.88 6.16 126.58
N TYR A 489 52.25 6.21 127.93
CA TYR A 489 51.56 6.94 129.10
C TYR A 489 51.84 8.43 129.52
N SER A 490 53.06 8.94 129.73
CA SER A 490 53.24 10.41 130.00
C SER A 490 52.87 11.23 128.76
N LEU A 491 53.11 10.61 127.60
CA LEU A 491 52.34 10.79 126.39
C LEU A 491 50.83 10.74 126.69
N GLN A 492 50.14 9.64 127.04
CA GLN A 492 48.67 9.60 127.30
C GLN A 492 48.03 10.84 127.97
N ARG A 493 48.65 11.55 128.94
CA ARG A 493 48.08 12.82 129.47
C ARG A 493 48.35 14.03 128.57
N LYS A 494 49.56 14.20 128.03
CA LYS A 494 49.83 15.24 127.02
C LYS A 494 49.03 14.97 125.74
N VAL A 495 48.98 13.71 125.32
CA VAL A 495 48.08 13.05 124.37
C VAL A 495 46.61 13.03 124.83
N ARG A 496 46.22 13.46 126.04
CA ARG A 496 44.79 13.70 126.36
C ARG A 496 44.38 15.10 125.94
N VAL A 497 45.13 16.13 126.33
CA VAL A 497 44.88 17.51 125.88
C VAL A 497 45.17 17.64 124.38
N LEU A 498 46.25 17.00 123.90
CA LEU A 498 46.48 16.84 122.47
C LEU A 498 45.45 15.89 121.83
N ARG A 499 44.87 14.87 122.49
CA ARG A 499 43.69 14.15 121.93
C ARG A 499 42.55 15.12 121.75
N GLU A 500 42.21 15.96 122.71
CA GLU A 500 41.07 16.88 122.55
C GLU A 500 41.35 17.94 121.48
N GLN A 501 42.58 18.44 121.37
CA GLN A 501 42.96 19.39 120.32
C GLN A 501 43.09 18.73 118.94
N VAL A 502 43.57 17.48 118.88
CA VAL A 502 43.63 16.64 117.67
C VAL A 502 42.21 16.22 117.28
N GLN A 503 41.37 15.70 118.16
CA GLN A 503 39.95 15.38 117.93
C GLN A 503 39.14 16.60 117.44
N ARG A 504 39.40 17.81 117.95
CA ARG A 504 38.79 19.04 117.40
C ARG A 504 39.30 19.36 115.99
N ARG A 505 40.59 19.15 115.72
CA ARG A 505 41.19 19.28 114.38
C ARG A 505 40.75 18.16 113.44
N ASP A 506 40.56 16.94 113.91
CA ASP A 506 40.11 15.75 113.18
C ASP A 506 38.64 15.92 112.84
N LEU A 507 37.79 16.35 113.79
CA LEU A 507 36.41 16.71 113.52
C LEU A 507 36.32 17.85 112.48
N HIS A 508 37.21 18.85 112.57
CA HIS A 508 37.28 19.91 111.57
C HIS A 508 37.77 19.40 110.20
N LEU A 509 38.81 18.55 110.16
CA LEU A 509 39.32 17.89 108.96
C LEU A 509 38.30 16.94 108.37
N GLU A 510 37.46 16.29 109.18
CA GLU A 510 36.41 15.37 108.75
C GLU A 510 35.19 16.13 108.21
N LEU A 511 34.84 17.27 108.82
CA LEU A 511 33.89 18.22 108.25
C LEU A 511 34.41 18.83 106.94
N LEU A 512 35.71 19.10 106.82
CA LEU A 512 36.34 19.54 105.57
C LEU A 512 36.40 18.43 104.51
N ARG A 513 36.79 17.20 104.86
CA ARG A 513 36.75 16.02 103.98
C ARG A 513 35.33 15.78 103.49
N ARG A 514 34.34 15.82 104.38
CA ARG A 514 32.92 15.68 104.03
C ARG A 514 32.43 16.82 103.15
N LYS A 515 32.90 18.06 103.36
CA LYS A 515 32.63 19.20 102.48
C LYS A 515 33.29 19.03 101.10
N ILE A 516 34.52 18.52 101.05
CA ILE A 516 35.24 18.22 99.80
C ILE A 516 34.52 17.08 99.05
N ALA A 517 34.22 15.96 99.71
CA ALA A 517 33.46 14.85 99.14
C ALA A 517 32.10 15.31 98.60
N LEU A 518 31.35 16.14 99.35
CA LEU A 518 30.11 16.73 98.85
C LEU A 518 30.32 17.68 97.66
N LEU A 519 31.41 18.44 97.61
CA LEU A 519 31.73 19.29 96.45
C LEU A 519 32.13 18.45 95.23
N GLU A 520 32.88 17.37 95.43
CA GLU A 520 33.21 16.40 94.40
C GLU A 520 31.97 15.63 93.91
N ASP A 521 31.07 15.21 94.80
CA ASP A 521 29.80 14.56 94.41
C ASP A 521 28.89 15.51 93.64
N ASN A 522 28.84 16.78 94.04
CA ASN A 522 28.16 17.81 93.25
C ASN A 522 28.84 18.06 91.89
N ALA A 523 30.17 17.91 91.78
CA ALA A 523 30.88 17.99 90.51
C ALA A 523 30.64 16.74 89.63
N ARG A 524 30.70 15.53 90.21
CA ARG A 524 30.37 14.25 89.57
C ARG A 524 28.93 14.27 89.06
N GLY A 525 27.96 14.67 89.88
CA GLY A 525 26.55 14.81 89.50
C GLY A 525 26.34 15.80 88.36
N LYS A 526 27.00 16.97 88.40
CA LYS A 526 26.96 17.94 87.28
C LYS A 526 27.57 17.37 86.00
N ALA A 527 28.66 16.60 86.09
CA ALA A 527 29.27 15.94 84.92
C ALA A 527 28.35 14.86 84.32
N ILE A 528 27.68 14.06 85.16
CA ILE A 528 26.70 13.04 84.72
C ILE A 528 25.52 13.72 84.01
N LEU A 529 24.88 14.71 84.63
CA LEU A 529 23.77 15.46 84.02
C LEU A 529 24.18 16.15 82.71
N GLN A 530 25.41 16.65 82.62
CA GLN A 530 25.97 17.21 81.39
C GLN A 530 26.11 16.14 80.30
N THR A 531 26.60 14.93 80.62
CA THR A 531 26.68 13.82 79.65
C THR A 531 25.30 13.32 79.23
N GLU A 532 24.34 13.18 80.14
CA GLU A 532 22.96 12.77 79.81
C GLU A 532 22.27 13.79 78.89
N ARG A 533 22.48 15.09 79.12
CA ARG A 533 22.00 16.18 78.27
C ARG A 533 22.61 16.10 76.87
N ASP A 534 23.93 15.92 76.78
CA ASP A 534 24.62 15.89 75.49
C ASP A 534 24.29 14.60 74.70
N GLU A 535 24.09 13.47 75.39
CA GLU A 535 23.50 12.27 74.79
C GLU A 535 22.06 12.50 74.28
N ALA A 536 21.21 13.17 75.08
CA ALA A 536 19.83 13.48 74.68
C ALA A 536 19.79 14.38 73.44
N LEU A 537 20.69 15.37 73.36
CA LEU A 537 20.90 16.19 72.16
C LEU A 537 21.41 15.36 70.97
N CYS A 538 22.27 14.37 71.19
CA CYS A 538 22.73 13.46 70.13
C CYS A 538 21.61 12.51 69.66
N ARG A 539 20.76 12.01 70.56
CA ARG A 539 19.55 11.23 70.24
C ARG A 539 18.57 12.08 69.43
N ALA A 540 18.29 13.31 69.87
CA ALA A 540 17.42 14.25 69.16
C ALA A 540 17.94 14.56 67.74
N ARG A 541 19.24 14.85 67.58
CA ARG A 541 19.88 15.08 66.28
C ARG A 541 19.82 13.86 65.36
N ARG A 542 19.97 12.64 65.89
CA ARG A 542 19.82 11.40 65.11
C ARG A 542 18.37 11.22 64.65
N ASN A 543 17.40 11.48 65.53
CA ASN A 543 15.98 11.38 65.19
C ASN A 543 15.58 12.44 64.14
N ASN A 544 16.04 13.69 64.27
CA ASN A 544 15.75 14.75 63.28
C ASN A 544 16.25 14.36 61.89
N ARG A 545 17.48 13.83 61.79
CA ARG A 545 18.04 13.29 60.53
C ARG A 545 17.27 12.10 59.97
N GLN A 546 16.59 11.32 60.82
CA GLN A 546 15.73 10.23 60.35
C GLN A 546 14.37 10.78 59.86
N THR A 547 13.82 11.79 60.53
CA THR A 547 12.63 12.53 60.09
C THR A 547 12.89 13.21 58.74
N GLU A 548 14.02 13.92 58.58
CA GLU A 548 14.46 14.54 57.31
C GLU A 548 14.47 13.52 56.16
N LYS A 549 15.01 12.32 56.39
CA LYS A 549 15.02 11.23 55.40
C LYS A 549 13.61 10.73 55.07
N THR A 550 12.77 10.49 56.07
CA THR A 550 11.41 9.98 55.83
C THR A 550 10.49 11.02 55.20
N THR A 551 10.66 12.31 55.50
CA THR A 551 9.94 13.39 54.81
C THR A 551 10.39 13.56 53.37
N HIS A 552 11.70 13.46 53.08
CA HIS A 552 12.22 13.49 51.72
C HIS A 552 11.69 12.31 50.88
N HIS A 553 11.75 11.08 51.40
CA HIS A 553 11.23 9.91 50.70
C HIS A 553 9.69 9.94 50.54
N LEU A 554 8.97 10.57 51.48
CA LEU A 554 7.53 10.84 51.34
C LEU A 554 7.25 11.89 50.23
N MET A 555 8.13 12.87 50.03
CA MET A 555 8.02 13.81 48.91
C MET A 555 8.31 13.13 47.57
N GLU A 556 9.33 12.27 47.51
CA GLU A 556 9.70 11.46 46.34
C GLU A 556 8.53 10.56 45.90
N VAL A 557 7.95 9.79 46.82
CA VAL A 557 6.78 8.93 46.55
C VAL A 557 5.54 9.75 46.16
N LYS A 558 5.37 10.97 46.70
CA LYS A 558 4.30 11.89 46.28
C LYS A 558 4.51 12.44 44.86
N SER A 559 5.76 12.67 44.43
CA SER A 559 6.09 13.03 43.05
C SER A 559 5.74 11.88 42.11
N GLN A 560 6.26 10.68 42.40
CA GLN A 560 5.97 9.48 41.60
C GLN A 560 4.46 9.20 41.47
N LEU A 561 3.69 9.44 42.54
CA LEU A 561 2.22 9.33 42.51
C LEU A 561 1.55 10.42 41.67
N ALA A 562 2.12 11.62 41.55
CA ALA A 562 1.66 12.66 40.64
C ALA A 562 2.01 12.30 39.18
N ASP A 563 3.22 11.81 38.93
CA ASP A 563 3.70 11.40 37.61
C ASP A 563 2.84 10.25 37.04
N VAL A 564 2.54 9.22 37.86
CA VAL A 564 1.65 8.10 37.49
C VAL A 564 0.20 8.57 37.26
N LYS A 565 -0.27 9.61 37.98
CA LYS A 565 -1.60 10.20 37.73
C LYS A 565 -1.65 10.97 36.42
N ALA A 566 -0.58 11.68 36.06
CA ALA A 566 -0.47 12.36 34.76
C ALA A 566 -0.48 11.32 33.62
N GLN A 567 0.36 10.28 33.71
CA GLN A 567 0.38 9.18 32.73
C GLN A 567 -0.98 8.47 32.59
N LEU A 568 -1.75 8.34 33.68
CA LEU A 568 -3.09 7.77 33.64
C LEU A 568 -4.10 8.69 32.93
N ALA A 569 -3.97 10.02 33.07
CA ALA A 569 -4.77 10.99 32.34
C ALA A 569 -4.42 10.99 30.83
N ASP A 570 -3.13 11.00 30.49
CA ASP A 570 -2.66 10.87 29.10
C ASP A 570 -3.20 9.57 28.46
N ALA A 571 -3.17 8.46 29.20
CA ALA A 571 -3.73 7.19 28.75
C ALA A 571 -5.25 7.23 28.53
N THR A 572 -6.01 8.00 29.32
CA THR A 572 -7.44 8.22 29.04
C THR A 572 -7.68 9.10 27.81
N ASP A 573 -6.87 10.12 27.57
CA ASP A 573 -7.00 10.98 26.39
C ASP A 573 -6.61 10.26 25.09
N TYR A 574 -5.57 9.42 25.12
CA TYR A 574 -5.26 8.51 24.02
C TYR A 574 -6.40 7.52 23.74
N LYS A 575 -7.07 7.01 24.78
CA LYS A 575 -8.24 6.13 24.64
C LYS A 575 -9.45 6.85 24.03
N ILE A 576 -9.71 8.09 24.44
CA ILE A 576 -10.78 8.93 23.84
C ILE A 576 -10.47 9.16 22.36
N THR A 577 -9.26 9.63 22.05
CA THR A 577 -8.79 9.88 20.67
C THR A 577 -8.90 8.63 19.80
N ALA A 578 -8.57 7.45 20.33
CA ALA A 578 -8.69 6.17 19.61
C ALA A 578 -10.15 5.79 19.32
N LEU A 579 -11.07 6.02 20.27
CA LEU A 579 -12.51 5.76 20.09
C LEU A 579 -13.15 6.74 19.09
N GLU A 580 -12.71 8.00 19.05
CA GLU A 580 -13.15 8.98 18.05
C GLU A 580 -12.65 8.62 16.64
N ARG A 581 -11.39 8.17 16.52
CA ARG A 581 -10.85 7.64 15.25
C ARG A 581 -11.61 6.40 14.78
N ALA A 582 -11.95 5.47 15.69
CA ALA A 582 -12.77 4.30 15.36
C ALA A 582 -14.14 4.70 14.81
N ARG A 583 -14.89 5.56 15.54
CA ARG A 583 -16.18 6.11 15.07
C ARG A 583 -16.08 6.78 13.70
N LYS A 584 -14.97 7.47 13.41
CA LYS A 584 -14.75 8.11 12.12
C LYS A 584 -14.45 7.10 11.00
N ILE A 585 -13.77 6.00 11.30
CA ILE A 585 -13.61 4.88 10.37
C ILE A 585 -14.98 4.25 10.07
N ASP A 586 -15.81 3.99 11.08
CA ASP A 586 -17.16 3.43 10.91
C ASP A 586 -18.04 4.34 10.02
N GLU A 587 -18.01 5.67 10.24
CA GLU A 587 -18.71 6.66 9.41
C GLU A 587 -18.25 6.65 7.94
N LEU A 588 -16.94 6.50 7.71
CA LEU A 588 -16.37 6.45 6.37
C LEU A 588 -16.65 5.11 5.67
N GLN A 589 -16.62 3.99 6.38
CA GLN A 589 -17.02 2.67 5.86
C GLN A 589 -18.50 2.68 5.45
N GLY A 590 -19.39 3.24 6.28
CA GLY A 590 -20.80 3.40 5.92
C GLY A 590 -21.01 4.22 4.64
N LYS A 591 -20.24 5.30 4.46
CA LYS A 591 -20.26 6.11 3.23
C LYS A 591 -19.74 5.36 2.00
N ILE A 592 -18.68 4.55 2.15
CA ILE A 592 -18.15 3.71 1.07
C ILE A 592 -19.21 2.69 0.63
N LEU A 593 -19.84 1.97 1.57
CA LEU A 593 -20.88 0.99 1.25
C LEU A 593 -22.08 1.62 0.52
N CYS A 594 -22.51 2.82 0.92
CA CYS A 594 -23.53 3.57 0.19
C CYS A 594 -23.10 3.88 -1.26
N LEU A 595 -21.88 4.39 -1.46
CA LEU A 595 -21.34 4.71 -2.79
C LEU A 595 -21.15 3.46 -3.67
N GLU A 596 -20.73 2.33 -3.10
CA GLU A 596 -20.60 1.05 -3.81
C GLU A 596 -21.96 0.50 -4.25
N SER A 597 -22.99 0.63 -3.41
CA SER A 597 -24.36 0.25 -3.77
C SER A 597 -24.92 1.10 -4.92
N GLU A 598 -24.66 2.41 -4.89
CA GLU A 598 -25.09 3.35 -5.93
C GLU A 598 -24.33 3.14 -7.24
N LYS A 599 -23.01 2.95 -7.18
CA LYS A 599 -22.18 2.53 -8.32
C LYS A 599 -22.73 1.25 -8.97
N SER A 600 -23.10 0.26 -8.17
CA SER A 600 -23.67 -1.01 -8.66
C SER A 600 -25.05 -0.80 -9.33
N ARG A 601 -25.89 0.09 -8.77
CA ARG A 601 -27.17 0.49 -9.36
C ARG A 601 -26.98 1.18 -10.72
N LEU A 602 -26.04 2.11 -10.82
CA LEU A 602 -25.74 2.86 -12.05
C LEU A 602 -25.12 1.97 -13.14
N ILE A 603 -24.19 1.07 -12.80
CA ILE A 603 -23.64 0.07 -13.74
C ILE A 603 -24.76 -0.82 -14.29
N THR A 604 -25.69 -1.26 -13.43
CA THR A 604 -26.84 -2.07 -13.84
C THR A 604 -27.72 -1.30 -14.83
N GLN A 605 -28.04 -0.02 -14.55
CA GLN A 605 -28.80 0.84 -15.46
C GLN A 605 -28.07 1.06 -16.80
N LEU A 606 -26.76 1.35 -16.78
CA LEU A 606 -25.95 1.52 -17.99
C LEU A 606 -25.96 0.26 -18.86
N SER A 607 -25.89 -0.94 -18.25
CA SER A 607 -26.01 -2.22 -18.98
C SER A 607 -27.37 -2.38 -19.66
N ALA A 608 -28.46 -1.96 -19.01
CA ALA A 608 -29.81 -1.99 -19.58
C ALA A 608 -29.98 -0.99 -20.73
N TYR A 609 -29.43 0.23 -20.61
CA TYR A 609 -29.39 1.21 -21.70
C TYR A 609 -28.56 0.70 -22.89
N LYS A 610 -27.36 0.14 -22.65
CA LYS A 610 -26.49 -0.43 -23.68
C LYS A 610 -27.17 -1.60 -24.42
N THR A 611 -27.90 -2.45 -23.69
CA THR A 611 -28.68 -3.55 -24.27
C THR A 611 -29.86 -3.04 -25.11
N ARG A 612 -30.61 -2.05 -24.59
CA ARG A 612 -31.71 -1.40 -25.34
C ARG A 612 -31.20 -0.74 -26.62
N ALA A 613 -30.08 -0.01 -26.56
CA ALA A 613 -29.46 0.64 -27.70
C ALA A 613 -29.06 -0.38 -28.78
N ARG A 614 -28.41 -1.49 -28.40
CA ARG A 614 -28.10 -2.61 -29.32
C ARG A 614 -29.37 -3.14 -29.99
N SER A 615 -30.39 -3.51 -29.22
CA SER A 615 -31.65 -4.04 -29.78
C SER A 615 -32.37 -3.07 -30.74
N ALA A 616 -32.21 -1.75 -30.55
CA ALA A 616 -32.75 -0.74 -31.45
C ALA A 616 -31.95 -0.64 -32.76
N VAL A 617 -30.62 -0.75 -32.70
CA VAL A 617 -29.74 -0.83 -33.89
C VAL A 617 -30.02 -2.12 -34.67
N ASP A 618 -30.09 -3.26 -33.97
CA ASP A 618 -30.38 -4.57 -34.57
C ASP A 618 -31.74 -4.54 -35.29
N SER A 619 -32.80 -4.05 -34.62
CA SER A 619 -34.14 -3.90 -35.20
C SER A 619 -34.21 -2.90 -36.37
N SER A 620 -33.34 -1.88 -36.38
CA SER A 620 -33.20 -0.95 -37.50
C SER A 620 -32.48 -1.61 -38.68
N ASN A 621 -31.45 -2.41 -38.43
CA ASN A 621 -30.72 -3.15 -39.45
C ASN A 621 -31.60 -4.24 -40.08
N ASP A 622 -32.35 -5.00 -39.28
CA ASP A 622 -33.35 -5.96 -39.74
C ASP A 622 -34.47 -5.30 -40.57
N ARG A 623 -34.77 -4.02 -40.34
CA ARG A 623 -35.69 -3.27 -41.20
C ARG A 623 -35.03 -2.94 -42.53
N ARG A 624 -33.83 -2.35 -42.51
CA ARG A 624 -33.06 -2.03 -43.72
C ARG A 624 -32.83 -3.25 -44.61
N LEU A 625 -32.46 -4.40 -44.06
CA LEU A 625 -32.27 -5.64 -44.82
C LEU A 625 -33.56 -6.14 -45.50
N ARG A 626 -34.73 -5.91 -44.88
CA ARG A 626 -36.04 -6.20 -45.52
C ARG A 626 -36.39 -5.17 -46.58
N ASP A 627 -36.16 -3.89 -46.32
CA ASP A 627 -36.40 -2.81 -47.28
C ASP A 627 -35.50 -2.97 -48.52
N ASP A 628 -34.21 -3.28 -48.34
CA ASP A 628 -33.25 -3.57 -49.41
C ASP A 628 -33.68 -4.82 -50.22
N ALA A 629 -34.15 -5.89 -49.57
CA ALA A 629 -34.68 -7.09 -50.25
C ALA A 629 -35.98 -6.82 -51.04
N ILE A 630 -36.84 -5.93 -50.54
CA ILE A 630 -38.02 -5.45 -51.29
C ILE A 630 -37.56 -4.63 -52.50
N ILE A 631 -36.55 -3.78 -52.34
CA ILE A 631 -35.98 -2.96 -53.42
C ILE A 631 -35.28 -3.82 -54.50
N THR A 632 -34.58 -4.91 -54.14
CA THR A 632 -34.02 -5.84 -55.15
C THR A 632 -35.12 -6.54 -55.92
N ASN A 633 -36.14 -7.09 -55.24
CA ASN A 633 -37.26 -7.77 -55.91
C ASN A 633 -38.02 -6.81 -56.85
N LEU A 634 -38.25 -5.55 -56.44
CA LEU A 634 -38.87 -4.54 -57.30
C LEU A 634 -37.99 -4.12 -58.49
N ARG A 635 -36.65 -4.15 -58.36
CA ARG A 635 -35.72 -3.91 -59.47
C ARG A 635 -35.70 -5.09 -60.46
N GLU A 636 -35.74 -6.32 -59.96
CA GLU A 636 -35.83 -7.53 -60.77
C GLU A 636 -37.15 -7.61 -61.54
N GLU A 637 -38.28 -7.33 -60.89
CA GLU A 637 -39.59 -7.23 -61.55
C GLU A 637 -39.63 -6.09 -62.59
N LEU A 638 -39.08 -4.91 -62.28
CA LEU A 638 -38.94 -3.84 -63.27
C LEU A 638 -38.04 -4.25 -64.46
N GLY A 639 -37.00 -5.05 -64.21
CA GLY A 639 -36.17 -5.65 -65.26
C GLY A 639 -36.96 -6.64 -66.13
N ARG A 640 -37.75 -7.52 -65.50
CA ARG A 640 -38.62 -8.50 -66.17
C ARG A 640 -39.67 -7.82 -67.04
N VAL A 641 -40.34 -6.78 -66.53
CA VAL A 641 -41.31 -5.99 -67.29
C VAL A 641 -40.65 -5.23 -68.45
N LYS A 642 -39.44 -4.68 -68.26
CA LYS A 642 -38.67 -4.06 -69.36
C LYS A 642 -38.30 -5.06 -70.47
N ALA A 643 -37.90 -6.28 -70.11
CA ALA A 643 -37.62 -7.34 -71.08
C ALA A 643 -38.88 -7.73 -71.87
N GLN A 644 -40.00 -7.98 -71.17
CA GLN A 644 -41.30 -8.27 -71.80
C GLN A 644 -41.77 -7.14 -72.75
N LEU A 645 -41.55 -5.88 -72.37
CA LEU A 645 -41.85 -4.72 -73.21
C LEU A 645 -40.93 -4.63 -74.44
N ALA A 646 -39.64 -4.98 -74.30
CA ALA A 646 -38.71 -5.07 -75.42
C ALA A 646 -39.13 -6.17 -76.41
N ASP A 647 -39.48 -7.37 -75.93
CA ASP A 647 -40.00 -8.47 -76.74
C ASP A 647 -41.31 -8.09 -77.46
N ALA A 648 -42.21 -7.38 -76.77
CA ALA A 648 -43.45 -6.88 -77.37
C ALA A 648 -43.17 -5.85 -78.48
N ASN A 649 -42.22 -4.94 -78.27
CA ASN A 649 -41.80 -3.98 -79.29
C ASN A 649 -41.12 -4.67 -80.49
N VAL A 650 -40.28 -5.69 -80.28
CA VAL A 650 -39.69 -6.48 -81.38
C VAL A 650 -40.78 -7.18 -82.19
N LYS A 651 -41.76 -7.81 -81.53
CA LYS A 651 -42.92 -8.43 -82.19
C LYS A 651 -43.76 -7.41 -82.96
N LEU A 652 -43.98 -6.22 -82.41
CA LEU A 652 -44.66 -5.12 -83.09
C LEU A 652 -43.89 -4.66 -84.35
N THR A 653 -42.57 -4.48 -84.26
CA THR A 653 -41.71 -4.12 -85.41
C THR A 653 -41.70 -5.23 -86.47
N GLN A 654 -41.71 -6.50 -86.08
CA GLN A 654 -41.85 -7.63 -87.00
C GLN A 654 -43.21 -7.61 -87.72
N LEU A 655 -44.31 -7.36 -86.98
CA LEU A 655 -45.66 -7.21 -87.57
C LEU A 655 -45.76 -6.02 -88.53
N GLN A 656 -45.14 -4.88 -88.21
CA GLN A 656 -45.04 -3.72 -89.11
C GLN A 656 -44.20 -4.03 -90.37
N THR A 657 -43.13 -4.81 -90.23
CA THR A 657 -42.27 -5.25 -91.35
C THR A 657 -43.01 -6.27 -92.25
N PHE A 658 -43.79 -7.16 -91.64
CA PHE A 658 -44.69 -8.07 -92.35
C PHE A 658 -45.78 -7.30 -93.10
N ARG A 659 -46.51 -6.40 -92.41
CA ARG A 659 -47.54 -5.52 -93.01
C ARG A 659 -46.99 -4.74 -94.22
N THR A 660 -45.85 -4.07 -94.09
CA THR A 660 -45.26 -3.30 -95.18
C THR A 660 -44.77 -4.19 -96.34
N THR A 661 -44.39 -5.44 -96.07
CA THR A 661 -44.00 -6.42 -97.10
C THR A 661 -45.22 -7.01 -97.82
N VAL A 662 -46.28 -7.36 -97.09
CA VAL A 662 -47.59 -7.74 -97.66
C VAL A 662 -48.15 -6.63 -98.54
N ALA A 663 -48.13 -5.37 -98.07
CA ALA A 663 -48.56 -4.22 -98.86
C ALA A 663 -47.75 -4.09 -100.17
N ARG A 664 -46.43 -4.22 -100.08
CA ARG A 664 -45.53 -4.20 -101.25
C ARG A 664 -45.84 -5.33 -102.24
N MET A 665 -46.08 -6.55 -101.77
CA MET A 665 -46.44 -7.71 -102.62
C MET A 665 -47.80 -7.54 -103.30
N LEU A 666 -48.80 -7.01 -102.57
CA LEU A 666 -50.12 -6.68 -103.09
C LEU A 666 -50.15 -5.40 -103.94
N HIS A 667 -49.00 -4.75 -104.13
CA HIS A 667 -48.84 -3.46 -104.81
C HIS A 667 -49.71 -2.33 -104.22
N THR A 668 -50.18 -2.48 -102.99
CA THR A 668 -50.93 -1.47 -102.25
C THR A 668 -50.00 -0.59 -101.44
N ARG A 669 -50.27 0.72 -101.43
CA ARG A 669 -49.68 1.66 -100.46
C ARG A 669 -50.79 2.13 -99.52
N GLU A 670 -50.43 2.30 -98.24
CA GLU A 670 -51.22 3.03 -97.23
C GLU A 670 -52.71 2.65 -97.13
N HIS A 671 -53.00 1.35 -97.12
CA HIS A 671 -54.32 0.84 -96.74
C HIS A 671 -54.38 0.53 -95.22
N PRO A 672 -55.57 0.58 -94.60
CA PRO A 672 -55.78 0.07 -93.24
C PRO A 672 -55.59 -1.45 -93.19
N GLU A 673 -55.23 -1.96 -92.01
CA GLU A 673 -54.77 -3.35 -91.85
C GLU A 673 -55.84 -4.41 -92.17
N CYS A 674 -57.11 -4.09 -91.93
CA CYS A 674 -58.26 -4.92 -92.30
C CYS A 674 -58.38 -5.11 -93.82
N GLU A 675 -58.28 -4.05 -94.62
CA GLU A 675 -58.28 -4.15 -96.09
C GLU A 675 -57.05 -4.89 -96.62
N LEU A 676 -55.90 -4.70 -95.97
CA LEU A 676 -54.66 -5.36 -96.34
C LEU A 676 -54.75 -6.88 -96.12
N LEU A 677 -55.27 -7.30 -94.97
CA LEU A 677 -55.58 -8.68 -94.65
C LEU A 677 -56.64 -9.26 -95.58
N GLN A 678 -57.70 -8.50 -95.88
CA GLN A 678 -58.76 -8.96 -96.79
C GLN A 678 -58.22 -9.20 -98.20
N LYS A 679 -57.41 -8.28 -98.75
CA LYS A 679 -56.75 -8.44 -100.05
C LYS A 679 -55.73 -9.59 -100.05
N LEU A 680 -54.96 -9.76 -98.98
CA LEU A 680 -54.07 -10.93 -98.83
C LEU A 680 -54.87 -12.23 -98.81
N GLN A 681 -55.98 -12.29 -98.07
CA GLN A 681 -56.85 -13.46 -98.00
C GLN A 681 -57.43 -13.80 -99.38
N THR A 682 -57.86 -12.82 -100.17
CA THR A 682 -58.32 -13.05 -101.55
C THR A 682 -57.21 -13.66 -102.42
N VAL A 683 -55.98 -13.14 -102.34
CA VAL A 683 -54.84 -13.69 -103.10
C VAL A 683 -54.43 -15.08 -102.61
N CYS A 684 -54.43 -15.33 -101.30
CA CYS A 684 -54.15 -16.65 -100.74
C CYS A 684 -55.23 -17.68 -101.12
N ASN A 685 -56.51 -17.29 -101.12
CA ASN A 685 -57.61 -18.14 -101.58
C ASN A 685 -57.46 -18.47 -103.08
N ALA A 686 -57.21 -17.47 -103.92
CA ALA A 686 -57.01 -17.67 -105.35
C ALA A 686 -55.77 -18.54 -105.65
N HIS A 687 -54.68 -18.37 -104.91
CA HIS A 687 -53.49 -19.24 -105.00
C HIS A 687 -53.80 -20.66 -104.52
N HIS A 688 -54.62 -20.82 -103.47
CA HIS A 688 -55.05 -22.13 -102.98
C HIS A 688 -55.89 -22.88 -104.02
N GLU A 689 -56.87 -22.21 -104.64
CA GLU A 689 -57.65 -22.74 -105.76
C GLU A 689 -56.76 -23.09 -106.95
N PHE A 690 -55.84 -22.20 -107.35
CA PHE A 690 -54.86 -22.46 -108.42
C PHE A 690 -53.94 -23.66 -108.11
N THR A 691 -53.55 -23.84 -106.85
CA THR A 691 -52.75 -25.00 -106.39
C THR A 691 -53.57 -26.29 -106.43
N LEU A 692 -54.85 -26.23 -106.04
CA LEU A 692 -55.81 -27.36 -106.11
C LEU A 692 -56.21 -27.73 -107.55
N LEU A 693 -56.02 -26.82 -108.51
CA LEU A 693 -56.15 -27.09 -109.95
C LEU A 693 -54.84 -27.66 -110.52
N SER A 694 -53.68 -27.09 -110.17
CA SER A 694 -52.36 -27.57 -110.62
C SER A 694 -52.09 -29.01 -110.18
N LYS A 695 -52.47 -29.37 -108.94
CA LYS A 695 -52.37 -30.75 -108.40
C LYS A 695 -53.27 -31.80 -109.09
N ARG A 696 -53.91 -31.49 -110.21
CA ARG A 696 -54.71 -32.44 -111.01
C ARG A 696 -54.04 -32.91 -112.30
N TYR A 697 -52.89 -32.37 -112.68
CA TYR A 697 -52.23 -32.67 -113.96
C TYR A 697 -50.92 -33.46 -113.85
N ASP A 698 -50.14 -33.30 -112.78
CA ASP A 698 -48.94 -34.12 -112.58
C ASP A 698 -49.29 -35.48 -111.97
N THR A 699 -48.93 -36.56 -112.68
CA THR A 699 -49.13 -37.96 -112.26
C THR A 699 -47.87 -38.79 -112.50
N SER A 700 -47.71 -39.86 -111.71
CA SER A 700 -46.66 -40.90 -111.73
C SER A 700 -45.42 -40.67 -110.81
N PRO A 701 -44.81 -41.72 -110.20
CA PRO A 701 -43.94 -41.65 -109.00
C PRO A 701 -42.49 -42.21 -109.22
N PRO A 702 -41.59 -42.38 -108.20
CA PRO A 702 -41.67 -42.09 -106.75
C PRO A 702 -40.79 -40.89 -106.27
N PRO A 703 -39.55 -40.96 -105.70
CA PRO A 703 -38.58 -42.06 -105.47
C PRO A 703 -38.38 -42.46 -103.97
N GLU A 704 -37.34 -43.25 -103.68
CA GLU A 704 -36.79 -43.58 -102.33
C GLU A 704 -35.59 -42.65 -101.98
N ASN A 705 -35.00 -42.56 -100.77
CA ASN A 705 -34.96 -43.48 -99.62
C ASN A 705 -34.53 -42.80 -98.27
N ASN A 706 -34.77 -43.47 -97.13
CA ASN A 706 -34.11 -43.39 -95.79
C ASN A 706 -34.22 -42.18 -94.81
N ASN A 707 -34.82 -42.46 -93.64
CA ASN A 707 -34.33 -42.20 -92.25
C ASN A 707 -34.30 -40.75 -91.67
N CYS A 708 -34.54 -40.48 -90.35
CA CYS A 708 -34.94 -41.33 -89.20
C CYS A 708 -35.56 -40.54 -88.01
N THR A 709 -36.39 -41.22 -87.21
CA THR A 709 -36.70 -41.06 -85.75
C THR A 709 -36.85 -39.69 -85.06
N GLN A 710 -38.00 -39.48 -84.39
CA GLN A 710 -38.22 -39.12 -82.96
C GLN A 710 -39.72 -38.73 -82.74
N PHE A 711 -40.35 -38.72 -81.56
CA PHE A 711 -40.41 -39.57 -80.36
C PHE A 711 -41.40 -38.84 -79.38
N ASP A 712 -42.50 -39.49 -79.04
CA ASP A 712 -43.45 -39.34 -77.90
C ASP A 712 -44.00 -38.00 -77.31
N GLU A 713 -45.29 -38.11 -76.97
CA GLU A 713 -46.17 -37.31 -76.08
C GLU A 713 -45.77 -37.57 -74.57
N PRO A 714 -46.22 -36.84 -73.49
CA PRO A 714 -47.60 -36.38 -73.34
C PRO A 714 -48.03 -35.18 -72.43
N LEU A 715 -49.29 -34.78 -72.66
CA LEU A 715 -50.36 -34.31 -71.75
C LEU A 715 -50.10 -33.32 -70.58
N PRO A 716 -50.93 -32.26 -70.48
CA PRO A 716 -51.15 -31.50 -69.24
C PRO A 716 -52.62 -31.55 -68.71
N LEU A 717 -52.80 -31.75 -67.40
CA LEU A 717 -54.04 -31.46 -66.65
C LEU A 717 -53.70 -30.88 -65.25
N PRO A 718 -54.64 -30.20 -64.55
CA PRO A 718 -54.29 -29.07 -63.68
C PRO A 718 -54.32 -29.36 -62.17
N THR A 719 -53.81 -28.40 -61.39
CA THR A 719 -53.97 -28.35 -59.92
C THR A 719 -54.41 -26.98 -59.43
N SER A 720 -55.29 -26.97 -58.43
CA SER A 720 -55.86 -25.79 -57.79
C SER A 720 -55.16 -25.40 -56.48
N SER A 721 -55.57 -24.26 -55.94
CA SER A 721 -55.17 -23.70 -54.65
C SER A 721 -55.44 -24.59 -53.42
N SER A 722 -54.54 -24.54 -52.43
CA SER A 722 -54.92 -24.23 -51.04
C SER A 722 -53.71 -23.82 -50.19
N ALA A 723 -53.95 -23.35 -48.96
CA ALA A 723 -52.93 -22.97 -47.97
C ALA A 723 -53.02 -23.83 -46.70
N ALA A 724 -51.89 -24.00 -46.01
CA ALA A 724 -51.82 -24.53 -44.63
C ALA A 724 -50.53 -24.04 -43.92
N GLN A 725 -50.45 -24.18 -42.60
CA GLN A 725 -49.45 -23.55 -41.74
C GLN A 725 -48.54 -24.55 -41.01
N CYS A 726 -47.37 -24.08 -40.57
CA CYS A 726 -46.52 -24.66 -39.52
C CYS A 726 -45.82 -26.00 -39.85
N ARG A 727 -44.73 -26.41 -39.18
CA ARG A 727 -44.16 -25.97 -37.88
C ARG A 727 -42.64 -26.26 -37.78
N SER A 728 -41.92 -25.49 -36.97
CA SER A 728 -40.73 -25.87 -36.17
C SER A 728 -39.51 -26.55 -36.83
N THR A 729 -38.36 -25.87 -36.83
CA THR A 729 -37.10 -26.44 -36.29
C THR A 729 -36.04 -25.36 -36.00
N SER A 730 -35.12 -25.67 -35.08
CA SER A 730 -33.91 -24.92 -34.71
C SER A 730 -33.04 -25.81 -33.79
N PRO A 731 -31.76 -25.49 -33.51
CA PRO A 731 -30.90 -24.45 -34.10
C PRO A 731 -29.53 -24.99 -34.59
N ALA A 732 -28.70 -24.17 -35.27
CA ALA A 732 -27.23 -24.20 -35.13
C ALA A 732 -26.50 -23.08 -35.92
N HIS A 733 -25.42 -22.55 -35.32
CA HIS A 733 -24.24 -21.88 -35.92
C HIS A 733 -24.37 -20.96 -37.16
N ARG A 734 -24.11 -19.65 -36.94
CA ARG A 734 -22.89 -19.02 -37.50
C ARG A 734 -22.42 -17.77 -36.75
N ARG A 735 -21.16 -17.86 -36.29
CA ARG A 735 -20.11 -16.83 -36.16
C ARG A 735 -20.50 -15.39 -35.77
N TYR A 736 -20.18 -15.05 -34.53
CA TYR A 736 -19.90 -13.69 -34.06
C TYR A 736 -18.71 -13.09 -34.83
N ILE A 737 -18.76 -11.80 -35.16
CA ILE A 737 -17.57 -10.98 -35.46
C ILE A 737 -17.58 -9.84 -34.44
N ASP A 738 -16.54 -9.78 -33.62
CA ASP A 738 -16.37 -8.71 -32.65
C ASP A 738 -15.80 -7.46 -33.34
N SER A 739 -16.25 -6.28 -32.91
CA SER A 739 -15.68 -5.00 -33.32
C SER A 739 -15.74 -4.04 -32.14
N GLY A 740 -14.56 -3.71 -31.62
CA GLY A 740 -14.42 -2.86 -30.43
C GLY A 740 -14.97 -1.46 -30.69
N PHE A 741 -15.67 -0.94 -29.69
CA PHE A 741 -16.02 0.47 -29.60
C PHE A 741 -15.30 1.04 -28.37
N ASP A 742 -14.26 1.84 -28.61
CA ASP A 742 -13.51 2.50 -27.54
C ASP A 742 -14.42 3.45 -26.75
N HIS A 743 -14.25 3.46 -25.44
CA HIS A 743 -15.03 4.29 -24.53
C HIS A 743 -14.25 5.59 -24.26
N PHE A 744 -14.66 6.69 -24.88
CA PHE A 744 -14.19 8.02 -24.46
C PHE A 744 -14.84 8.37 -23.11
N GLU A 745 -14.00 8.65 -22.11
CA GLU A 745 -14.40 9.30 -20.86
C GLU A 745 -14.10 10.80 -20.98
N ASP A 746 -15.14 11.63 -21.05
CA ASP A 746 -15.04 13.10 -20.96
C ASP A 746 -15.12 13.52 -19.48
N ASP A 747 -13.96 13.67 -18.84
CA ASP A 747 -13.86 14.17 -17.46
C ASP A 747 -13.89 15.71 -17.46
N PHE A 748 -15.09 16.29 -17.31
CA PHE A 748 -15.32 17.73 -17.50
C PHE A 748 -14.97 18.55 -16.25
N GLU A 749 -13.80 19.20 -16.26
CA GLU A 749 -13.21 19.90 -15.10
C GLU A 749 -14.00 21.17 -14.69
N TYR A 750 -14.70 21.12 -13.55
CA TYR A 750 -15.49 22.25 -13.02
C TYR A 750 -14.83 22.89 -11.79
N SER A 751 -13.87 23.80 -12.00
CA SER A 751 -13.34 24.68 -10.95
C SER A 751 -12.69 25.96 -11.48
N LYS A 752 -13.48 27.05 -11.58
CA LYS A 752 -12.93 28.38 -11.85
C LYS A 752 -13.67 29.50 -11.10
N LYS A 753 -13.18 29.74 -9.88
CA LYS A 753 -13.28 30.95 -9.04
C LYS A 753 -14.30 32.03 -9.49
N PHE A 754 -15.34 32.19 -8.67
CA PHE A 754 -15.50 33.41 -7.87
C PHE A 754 -15.80 33.01 -6.42
#